data_AF-K1Q667-F1
#
_entry.id   AF-K1Q667-F1
#
_cell.length_a   1.000
_cell.length_b   1.000
_cell.length_c   1.000
_cell.angle_alpha   90.00
_cell.angle_beta   90.00
_cell.angle_gamma   90.00
#
_symmetry.space_group_name_H-M   'P 1'
#
loop_
_entity.id
_entity.type
_entity.pdbx_description
1 polymer ?
#
loop_
_entity_poly.entity_id
_entity_poly.type
_entity_poly.pdbx_seq_one_letter_code
_entity_poly.pdbx_strand_id
1 'polypeptide(L)'
;MVVRTYNDELKYLEKISNCCWRIKKGFVDNMNVEGIFYTNETLEKLMFDELKQSCRTQGYGGFLPGMKQIGNVAALPGIVGKSIGLPDVHSGYGFAIGNMAAFDMSNKDAVVSPGGVGFDINCGVRLLRTNLMEKDVAPLKEQLAQCMFDHIPVGVGSKGIIPMTAQNLEEALEMGMDWSLREGYAWAEDKEHCEEYGRMLQADPGKVSSRAKKRGLPQLGTLGAGNHYAEIQVVDEIYNKFAAKKMGIECKGQVCVMIHCGSRGLGHQVATDALVAMEKAMKRDNIKVNDRQLACAKIYSQEGQDYLKGMAAAANYAWVNRSSMTFLCRQAFAKMFDSTPDDLDMFMIYDVSHNIAKVEEHFVDGKQKTLLVHRKGSTRAFPPHHPLIPVDYQLTGQPVLIGGTMGTCSYVLTGTQQGMDETYGTTCHGAGRALSRAKSRRNLDYTEVLSALEEKGISIRVASPKLVMEEIYNKFAAKEMGIEFEEQVCVMINCGSRGLGHQEATDALVAMEKALKRDNINVNDRQLACAKIYPPEGQDYLKGMATAANYAWVNRSSMTFLCRQAFAKMFDRTPEDLDMFMIYDVSHNIAKVEEHFEDGKQKTLLVHRKGSTRAFPPHHPHIPVDYQLTGQPVLIGGTMGTCSYVLTGTQQGMDETYGTTCHGAGRALSRAKSRRNLDYTEVLSALEEKGIRIRVASPKLVIEEAPESYKNVTDVVDTCHMAGISRKAIKLRPIAVIKG
;
A
#
# COMPACT_ATOMS: atom_id res chain seq x y z
N MET A 1 -17.44 -17.80 12.68
CA MET A 1 -16.24 -18.53 13.11
C MET A 1 -16.48 -19.06 14.52
N VAL A 2 -16.31 -20.36 14.73
CA VAL A 2 -16.23 -20.92 16.08
C VAL A 2 -14.94 -20.40 16.71
N VAL A 3 -15.04 -19.64 17.80
CA VAL A 3 -13.86 -19.13 18.51
C VAL A 3 -13.28 -20.29 19.33
N ARG A 4 -12.23 -20.93 18.80
CA ARG A 4 -11.53 -22.05 19.46
C ARG A 4 -10.37 -21.54 20.29
N THR A 5 -10.04 -22.25 21.37
CA THR A 5 -8.84 -21.94 22.15
C THR A 5 -7.60 -22.41 21.39
N TYR A 6 -6.43 -21.86 21.72
CA TYR A 6 -5.16 -22.29 21.13
C TYR A 6 -4.92 -23.81 21.27
N ASN A 7 -5.27 -24.38 22.42
CA ASN A 7 -5.13 -25.82 22.66
C ASN A 7 -6.10 -26.66 21.80
N ASP A 8 -7.26 -26.12 21.43
CA ASP A 8 -8.17 -26.79 20.50
C ASP A 8 -7.65 -26.72 19.06
N GLU A 9 -7.05 -25.60 18.67
CA GLU A 9 -6.41 -25.45 17.36
C GLU A 9 -5.25 -26.42 17.17
N LEU A 10 -4.43 -26.63 18.21
CA LEU A 10 -3.30 -27.59 18.18
C LEU A 10 -3.73 -29.03 17.84
N LYS A 11 -4.97 -29.43 18.16
CA LYS A 11 -5.46 -30.79 17.86
C LYS A 11 -5.53 -31.09 16.35
N TYR A 12 -5.57 -30.05 15.53
CA TYR A 12 -5.60 -30.16 14.06
C TYR A 12 -4.22 -30.03 13.42
N LEU A 13 -3.17 -29.76 14.19
CA LEU A 13 -1.81 -29.60 13.70
C LEU A 13 -1.00 -30.85 14.05
N GLU A 14 -0.34 -31.45 13.06
CA GLU A 14 0.46 -32.66 13.23
C GLU A 14 1.82 -32.49 12.55
N LYS A 15 2.91 -32.71 13.29
CA LYS A 15 4.25 -32.68 12.72
C LYS A 15 4.48 -33.97 11.93
N ILE A 16 4.72 -33.85 10.62
CA ILE A 16 5.01 -34.99 9.74
C ILE A 16 6.50 -35.29 9.72
N SER A 17 7.33 -34.23 9.69
CA SER A 17 8.80 -34.34 9.70
C SER A 17 9.41 -33.14 10.42
N ASN A 18 10.75 -33.10 10.52
CA ASN A 18 11.46 -31.99 11.14
C ASN A 18 11.14 -30.62 10.53
N CYS A 19 10.73 -30.60 9.25
CA CYS A 19 10.48 -29.37 8.51
C CYS A 19 9.04 -29.26 7.99
N CYS A 20 8.13 -30.19 8.31
CA CYS A 20 6.81 -30.27 7.68
C CYS A 20 5.70 -30.54 8.70
N TRP A 21 4.63 -29.76 8.59
CA TRP A 21 3.44 -29.84 9.42
C TRP A 21 2.19 -30.01 8.56
N ARG A 22 1.28 -30.88 9.01
CA ARG A 22 -0.06 -31.09 8.45
C ARG A 22 -1.08 -30.25 9.20
N ILE A 23 -1.99 -29.63 8.44
CA ILE A 23 -3.23 -29.02 8.92
C ILE A 23 -4.39 -29.95 8.54
N LYS A 24 -4.92 -30.67 9.53
CA LYS A 24 -6.01 -31.64 9.35
C LYS A 24 -7.31 -30.96 8.96
N LYS A 25 -8.14 -31.68 8.20
CA LYS A 25 -9.51 -31.24 7.89
C LYS A 25 -10.28 -30.92 9.18
N GLY A 26 -11.09 -29.87 9.13
CA GLY A 26 -11.82 -29.35 10.27
C GLY A 26 -11.09 -28.28 11.07
N PHE A 27 -9.83 -27.94 10.74
CA PHE A 27 -9.14 -26.77 11.30
C PHE A 27 -9.88 -25.46 11.01
N VAL A 28 -10.45 -25.36 9.82
CA VAL A 28 -11.49 -24.39 9.46
C VAL A 28 -12.67 -25.12 8.84
N ASP A 29 -13.81 -24.44 8.75
CA ASP A 29 -15.03 -25.03 8.20
C ASP A 29 -14.86 -25.36 6.71
N ASN A 30 -15.48 -26.45 6.25
CA ASN A 30 -15.58 -26.82 4.83
C ASN A 30 -14.26 -27.11 4.09
N MET A 31 -13.19 -27.54 4.78
CA MET A 31 -11.94 -27.96 4.11
C MET A 31 -12.17 -29.15 3.16
N ASN A 32 -11.90 -28.95 1.87
CA ASN A 32 -11.99 -29.98 0.82
C ASN A 32 -10.75 -30.88 0.80
N VAL A 33 -9.58 -30.31 1.11
CA VAL A 33 -8.28 -31.00 1.22
C VAL A 33 -7.59 -30.66 2.53
N GLU A 34 -6.49 -31.33 2.85
CA GLU A 34 -5.63 -30.96 3.97
C GLU A 34 -4.72 -29.78 3.61
N GLY A 35 -4.22 -29.06 4.62
CA GLY A 35 -3.15 -28.10 4.46
C GLY A 35 -1.80 -28.69 4.84
N ILE A 36 -0.71 -28.18 4.27
CA ILE A 36 0.66 -28.42 4.73
C ILE A 36 1.38 -27.07 4.86
N PHE A 37 2.28 -26.96 5.82
CA PHE A 37 3.27 -25.89 5.82
C PHE A 37 4.67 -26.39 6.18
N TYR A 38 5.68 -25.75 5.60
CA TYR A 38 7.08 -26.08 5.82
C TYR A 38 7.76 -25.05 6.71
N THR A 39 8.37 -25.48 7.81
CA THR A 39 9.10 -24.61 8.75
C THR A 39 10.18 -25.40 9.46
N ASN A 40 11.38 -24.82 9.65
CA ASN A 40 12.36 -25.33 10.60
C ASN A 40 12.01 -24.88 12.04
N GLU A 41 12.81 -25.28 13.04
CA GLU A 41 12.56 -24.96 14.45
C GLU A 41 12.46 -23.46 14.76
N THR A 42 13.19 -22.62 14.01
CA THR A 42 13.17 -21.16 14.19
C THR A 42 11.88 -20.57 13.64
N LEU A 43 11.49 -20.95 12.42
CA LEU A 43 10.29 -20.45 11.75
C LEU A 43 9.00 -21.00 12.38
N GLU A 44 9.07 -22.21 12.93
CA GLU A 44 7.97 -22.85 13.65
C GLU A 44 7.46 -21.93 14.76
N LYS A 45 8.36 -21.38 15.58
CA LYS A 45 8.00 -20.48 16.69
C LYS A 45 7.18 -19.27 16.21
N LEU A 46 7.58 -18.65 15.09
CA LEU A 46 6.88 -17.48 14.54
C LEU A 46 5.45 -17.82 14.10
N MET A 47 5.28 -18.96 13.44
CA MET A 47 3.97 -19.41 12.95
C MET A 47 3.01 -19.74 14.10
N PHE A 48 3.50 -20.42 15.14
CA PHE A 48 2.69 -20.78 16.30
C PHE A 48 2.39 -19.56 17.19
N ASP A 49 3.31 -18.60 17.31
CA ASP A 49 3.07 -17.34 18.02
C ASP A 49 1.99 -16.50 17.34
N GLU A 50 1.98 -16.44 16.00
CA GLU A 50 0.93 -15.76 15.22
C GLU A 50 -0.45 -16.39 15.50
N LEU A 51 -0.54 -17.73 15.46
CA LEU A 51 -1.78 -18.46 15.78
C LEU A 51 -2.23 -18.22 17.23
N LYS A 52 -1.30 -18.28 18.19
CA LYS A 52 -1.56 -18.06 19.62
C LYS A 52 -2.06 -16.64 19.88
N GLN A 53 -1.48 -15.65 19.21
CA GLN A 53 -1.92 -14.26 19.32
C GLN A 53 -3.35 -14.08 18.79
N SER A 54 -3.67 -14.68 17.64
CA SER A 54 -5.02 -14.62 17.05
C SER A 54 -6.09 -15.27 17.93
N CYS A 55 -5.77 -16.40 18.58
CA CYS A 55 -6.67 -17.04 19.53
C CYS A 55 -6.94 -16.15 20.76
N ARG A 56 -5.93 -15.43 21.25
CA ARG A 56 -6.06 -14.51 22.40
C ARG A 56 -6.92 -13.29 22.08
N THR A 57 -6.78 -12.72 20.89
CA THR A 57 -7.56 -11.54 20.48
C THR A 57 -8.93 -11.91 19.91
N GLN A 58 -9.29 -13.20 19.89
CA GLN A 58 -10.51 -13.72 19.25
C GLN A 58 -10.68 -13.23 17.80
N GLY A 59 -9.57 -13.03 17.09
CA GLY A 59 -9.57 -12.49 15.72
C GLY A 59 -9.81 -10.97 15.59
N TYR A 60 -9.95 -10.22 16.68
CA TYR A 60 -10.05 -8.75 16.62
C TYR A 60 -8.68 -8.10 16.38
N GLY A 61 -8.62 -7.16 15.42
CA GLY A 61 -7.51 -6.21 15.29
C GLY A 61 -6.27 -6.64 14.49
N GLY A 62 -6.34 -7.64 13.60
CA GLY A 62 -5.21 -8.07 12.75
C GLY A 62 -5.62 -8.90 11.52
N PHE A 63 -4.63 -9.25 10.68
CA PHE A 63 -4.83 -10.24 9.60
C PHE A 63 -5.01 -11.64 10.20
N LEU A 64 -5.74 -12.51 9.48
CA LEU A 64 -5.85 -13.93 9.83
C LEU A 64 -4.48 -14.60 9.76
N PRO A 65 -4.06 -15.40 10.77
CA PRO A 65 -2.78 -16.10 10.76
C PRO A 65 -2.55 -16.90 9.50
N GLY A 66 -1.30 -17.02 9.06
CA GLY A 66 -0.92 -17.76 7.86
C GLY A 66 -1.48 -19.18 7.86
N MET A 67 -1.42 -19.88 9.00
CA MET A 67 -2.00 -21.22 9.16
C MET A 67 -3.52 -21.25 8.87
N LYS A 68 -4.28 -20.26 9.35
CA LYS A 68 -5.72 -20.16 9.11
C LYS A 68 -6.03 -19.85 7.65
N GLN A 69 -5.20 -19.04 7.00
CA GLN A 69 -5.33 -18.75 5.58
C GLN A 69 -5.06 -19.99 4.72
N ILE A 70 -4.04 -20.79 5.03
CA ILE A 70 -3.80 -22.09 4.37
C ILE A 70 -5.05 -22.98 4.48
N GLY A 71 -5.64 -23.07 5.68
CA GLY A 71 -6.89 -23.79 5.91
C GLY A 71 -8.06 -23.25 5.10
N ASN A 72 -8.23 -21.92 5.02
CA ASN A 72 -9.31 -21.31 4.24
C ASN A 72 -9.15 -21.56 2.73
N VAL A 73 -7.91 -21.56 2.23
CA VAL A 73 -7.62 -21.94 0.84
C VAL A 73 -7.94 -23.41 0.59
N ALA A 74 -7.65 -24.29 1.55
CA ALA A 74 -8.01 -25.70 1.48
C ALA A 74 -9.53 -25.96 1.44
N ALA A 75 -10.35 -24.95 1.77
CA ALA A 75 -11.81 -25.00 1.68
C ALA A 75 -12.36 -24.49 0.34
N LEU A 76 -11.53 -24.03 -0.59
CA LEU A 76 -12.00 -23.52 -1.88
C LEU A 76 -12.50 -24.66 -2.80
N PRO A 77 -13.59 -24.43 -3.57
CA PRO A 77 -14.13 -25.44 -4.47
C PRO A 77 -13.13 -25.86 -5.58
N GLY A 78 -13.03 -27.16 -5.81
CA GLY A 78 -12.20 -27.75 -6.87
C GLY A 78 -10.69 -27.74 -6.63
N ILE A 79 -10.22 -27.36 -5.44
CA ILE A 79 -8.83 -27.55 -5.03
C ILE A 79 -8.48 -29.04 -5.01
N VAL A 80 -7.25 -29.39 -5.42
CA VAL A 80 -6.74 -30.77 -5.43
C VAL A 80 -5.40 -30.90 -4.69
N GLY A 81 -5.11 -32.11 -4.23
CA GLY A 81 -3.91 -32.38 -3.42
C GLY A 81 -4.01 -31.71 -2.05
N LYS A 82 -3.31 -30.58 -1.87
CA LYS A 82 -3.16 -29.87 -0.59
C LYS A 82 -3.05 -28.36 -0.81
N SER A 83 -3.43 -27.57 0.19
CA SER A 83 -3.03 -26.15 0.26
C SER A 83 -1.68 -26.06 0.97
N ILE A 84 -0.67 -25.48 0.31
CA ILE A 84 0.72 -25.59 0.77
C ILE A 84 1.28 -24.21 1.12
N GLY A 85 1.73 -24.03 2.36
CA GLY A 85 2.51 -22.88 2.81
C GLY A 85 4.01 -23.19 2.79
N LEU A 86 4.77 -22.43 2.02
CA LEU A 86 6.23 -22.55 1.94
C LEU A 86 6.92 -21.85 3.12
N PRO A 87 8.25 -22.01 3.31
CA PRO A 87 8.94 -21.51 4.51
C PRO A 87 8.83 -19.99 4.77
N ASP A 88 8.53 -19.21 3.74
CA ASP A 88 8.32 -17.77 3.81
C ASP A 88 6.87 -17.37 4.09
N VAL A 89 6.02 -18.33 4.45
CA VAL A 89 4.59 -18.12 4.61
C VAL A 89 4.28 -17.11 5.71
N HIS A 90 3.40 -16.16 5.40
CA HIS A 90 2.90 -15.18 6.36
C HIS A 90 1.57 -14.58 5.92
N SER A 91 0.86 -13.95 6.87
CA SER A 91 -0.42 -13.29 6.65
C SER A 91 -0.48 -12.44 5.37
N GLY A 92 -1.46 -12.71 4.52
CA GLY A 92 -1.75 -12.00 3.27
C GLY A 92 -3.23 -11.58 3.13
N TYR A 93 -3.64 -11.21 1.91
CA TYR A 93 -5.05 -10.93 1.58
C TYR A 93 -5.75 -12.21 1.07
N GLY A 94 -6.63 -12.82 1.87
CA GLY A 94 -7.28 -14.09 1.56
C GLY A 94 -6.31 -15.29 1.64
N PHE A 95 -5.48 -15.47 0.62
CA PHE A 95 -4.35 -16.40 0.65
C PHE A 95 -3.20 -15.80 1.47
N ALA A 96 -2.48 -16.65 2.21
CA ALA A 96 -1.20 -16.26 2.78
C ALA A 96 -0.17 -16.01 1.65
N ILE A 97 0.76 -15.09 1.88
CA ILE A 97 1.95 -14.98 1.01
C ILE A 97 2.83 -16.19 1.32
N GLY A 98 3.47 -16.79 0.32
CA GLY A 98 4.14 -18.09 0.40
C GLY A 98 3.18 -19.28 0.23
N ASN A 99 1.89 -19.05 -0.07
CA ASN A 99 0.91 -20.11 -0.25
C ASN A 99 0.74 -20.47 -1.73
N MET A 100 0.70 -21.77 -2.03
CA MET A 100 0.34 -22.34 -3.32
C MET A 100 -0.86 -23.27 -3.19
N ALA A 101 -1.72 -23.25 -4.20
CA ALA A 101 -2.86 -24.16 -4.34
C ALA A 101 -3.10 -24.49 -5.82
N ALA A 102 -3.51 -25.72 -6.10
CA ALA A 102 -3.82 -26.17 -7.46
C ALA A 102 -5.29 -26.55 -7.59
N PHE A 103 -5.92 -26.16 -8.70
CA PHE A 103 -7.34 -26.39 -8.98
C PHE A 103 -7.51 -27.19 -10.26
N ASP A 104 -8.36 -28.22 -10.24
CA ASP A 104 -8.55 -29.13 -11.38
C ASP A 104 -9.35 -28.46 -12.50
N MET A 105 -8.73 -28.22 -13.65
CA MET A 105 -9.38 -27.59 -14.80
C MET A 105 -10.52 -28.46 -15.38
N SER A 106 -10.55 -29.77 -15.13
CA SER A 106 -11.69 -30.59 -15.56
C SER A 106 -12.93 -30.44 -14.66
N ASN A 107 -12.75 -29.88 -13.45
CA ASN A 107 -13.82 -29.70 -12.49
C ASN A 107 -14.56 -28.37 -12.75
N LYS A 108 -15.85 -28.46 -13.09
CA LYS A 108 -16.70 -27.29 -13.38
C LYS A 108 -16.87 -26.35 -12.18
N ASP A 109 -16.65 -26.83 -10.96
CA ASP A 109 -16.74 -26.04 -9.74
C ASP A 109 -15.39 -25.48 -9.30
N ALA A 110 -14.28 -25.82 -9.99
CA ALA A 110 -12.97 -25.24 -9.70
C ALA A 110 -12.97 -23.72 -9.92
N VAL A 111 -12.26 -23.02 -9.04
CA VAL A 111 -12.26 -21.56 -8.99
C VAL A 111 -10.90 -20.94 -9.28
N VAL A 112 -10.92 -19.69 -9.73
CA VAL A 112 -9.78 -18.79 -9.80
C VAL A 112 -10.00 -17.64 -8.82
N SER A 113 -8.95 -17.25 -8.08
CA SER A 113 -9.00 -16.13 -7.13
C SER A 113 -7.85 -15.13 -7.34
N PRO A 114 -8.15 -13.83 -7.52
CA PRO A 114 -7.15 -12.76 -7.51
C PRO A 114 -6.37 -12.70 -6.19
N GLY A 115 -7.04 -13.04 -5.08
CA GLY A 115 -6.41 -13.14 -3.77
C GLY A 115 -5.29 -14.20 -3.71
N GLY A 116 -5.37 -15.25 -4.53
CA GLY A 116 -4.36 -16.32 -4.65
C GLY A 116 -3.25 -16.05 -5.66
N VAL A 117 -3.30 -14.93 -6.37
CA VAL A 117 -2.21 -14.42 -7.23
C VAL A 117 -1.52 -13.27 -6.52
N GLY A 118 -2.30 -12.34 -5.95
CA GLY A 118 -1.82 -11.09 -5.38
C GLY A 118 -2.13 -9.90 -6.28
N PHE A 119 -2.08 -8.70 -5.69
CA PHE A 119 -2.38 -7.46 -6.40
C PHE A 119 -1.29 -7.08 -7.39
N ASP A 120 -0.01 -7.27 -7.04
CA ASP A 120 1.09 -7.07 -7.98
C ASP A 120 1.29 -8.35 -8.80
N ILE A 121 0.49 -8.49 -9.85
CA ILE A 121 0.49 -9.63 -10.77
C ILE A 121 1.86 -9.71 -11.45
N ASN A 122 2.40 -10.92 -11.53
CA ASN A 122 3.76 -11.18 -12.03
C ASN A 122 4.82 -10.27 -11.38
N CYS A 123 4.65 -9.94 -10.08
CA CYS A 123 5.82 -9.60 -9.28
C CYS A 123 6.82 -10.75 -9.40
N GLY A 124 8.06 -10.43 -9.73
CA GLY A 124 9.05 -11.38 -10.21
C GLY A 124 10.46 -10.85 -10.00
N VAL A 125 11.41 -11.75 -10.10
CA VAL A 125 12.82 -11.44 -9.95
C VAL A 125 13.58 -11.91 -11.18
N ARG A 126 14.55 -11.09 -11.56
CA ARG A 126 15.50 -11.35 -12.65
C ARG A 126 16.91 -11.24 -12.10
N LEU A 127 17.80 -12.14 -12.50
CA LEU A 127 19.22 -12.10 -12.12
C LEU A 127 20.09 -11.98 -13.37
N LEU A 128 20.99 -11.02 -13.37
CA LEU A 128 22.04 -10.82 -14.37
C LEU A 128 23.38 -11.23 -13.78
N ARG A 129 24.21 -11.92 -14.57
CA ARG A 129 25.63 -12.16 -14.23
C ARG A 129 26.49 -11.09 -14.88
N THR A 130 27.74 -10.97 -14.44
CA THR A 130 28.78 -10.17 -15.10
C THR A 130 30.11 -10.93 -15.04
N ASN A 131 31.09 -10.51 -15.82
CA ASN A 131 32.49 -10.96 -15.67
C ASN A 131 33.29 -10.12 -14.65
N LEU A 132 32.64 -9.16 -13.97
CA LEU A 132 33.26 -8.31 -12.96
C LEU A 132 33.39 -9.06 -11.63
N MET A 133 34.43 -8.70 -10.88
CA MET A 133 34.69 -9.20 -9.54
C MET A 133 34.47 -8.08 -8.50
N GLU A 134 34.31 -8.47 -7.24
CA GLU A 134 34.13 -7.53 -6.12
C GLU A 134 35.21 -6.45 -6.10
N LYS A 135 36.47 -6.80 -6.37
CA LYS A 135 37.60 -5.87 -6.45
C LYS A 135 37.43 -4.77 -7.50
N ASP A 136 36.66 -5.04 -8.57
CA ASP A 136 36.45 -4.11 -9.69
C ASP A 136 35.32 -3.13 -9.36
N VAL A 137 34.33 -3.57 -8.57
CA VAL A 137 33.13 -2.78 -8.21
C VAL A 137 33.28 -2.07 -6.86
N ALA A 138 33.98 -2.65 -5.88
CA ALA A 138 34.09 -2.11 -4.52
C ALA A 138 34.58 -0.65 -4.47
N PRO A 139 35.58 -0.21 -5.27
CA PRO A 139 36.01 1.18 -5.31
C PRO A 139 34.96 2.14 -5.90
N LEU A 140 34.08 1.62 -6.76
CA LEU A 140 33.11 2.39 -7.54
C LEU A 140 31.66 2.23 -7.04
N LYS A 141 31.42 1.44 -5.99
CA LYS A 141 30.08 1.01 -5.57
C LYS A 141 29.08 2.17 -5.38
N GLU A 142 29.53 3.28 -4.80
CA GLU A 142 28.69 4.48 -4.58
C GLU A 142 28.31 5.16 -5.90
N GLN A 143 29.27 5.22 -6.83
CA GLN A 143 29.09 5.84 -8.14
C GLN A 143 28.22 4.96 -9.04
N LEU A 144 28.43 3.64 -8.99
CA LEU A 144 27.63 2.67 -9.73
C LEU A 144 26.19 2.62 -9.21
N ALA A 145 25.99 2.62 -7.88
CA ALA A 145 24.66 2.72 -7.29
C ALA A 145 23.94 4.01 -7.69
N GLN A 146 24.65 5.15 -7.70
CA GLN A 146 24.10 6.41 -8.18
C GLN A 146 23.78 6.35 -9.68
N CYS A 147 24.69 5.81 -10.50
CA CYS A 147 24.49 5.68 -11.95
C CYS A 147 23.26 4.83 -12.26
N MET A 148 23.09 3.68 -11.58
CA MET A 148 21.88 2.86 -11.72
C MET A 148 20.62 3.62 -11.30
N PHE A 149 20.67 4.35 -10.19
CA PHE A 149 19.56 5.16 -9.70
C PHE A 149 19.16 6.27 -10.69
N ASP A 150 20.14 6.88 -11.37
CA ASP A 150 19.89 7.92 -12.38
C ASP A 150 19.28 7.35 -13.66
N HIS A 151 19.63 6.10 -14.04
CA HIS A 151 19.11 5.45 -15.25
C HIS A 151 17.79 4.72 -15.03
N ILE A 152 17.55 4.16 -13.84
CA ILE A 152 16.36 3.38 -13.51
C ILE A 152 15.41 4.26 -12.70
N PRO A 153 14.26 4.70 -13.25
CA PRO A 153 13.30 5.47 -12.49
C PRO A 153 12.76 4.68 -11.30
N VAL A 154 12.94 5.25 -10.10
CA VAL A 154 12.49 4.66 -8.83
C VAL A 154 11.47 5.57 -8.14
N GLY A 155 10.63 5.00 -7.26
CA GLY A 155 9.66 5.76 -6.47
C GLY A 155 8.20 5.65 -6.96
N VAL A 156 7.28 6.14 -6.13
CA VAL A 156 5.84 6.12 -6.45
C VAL A 156 5.51 7.31 -7.36
N GLY A 157 4.81 7.05 -8.47
CA GLY A 157 4.44 8.09 -9.44
C GLY A 157 5.53 8.45 -10.45
N SER A 158 6.72 7.85 -10.34
CA SER A 158 7.81 8.01 -11.31
C SER A 158 7.40 7.53 -12.69
N LYS A 159 7.88 8.24 -13.72
CA LYS A 159 7.59 7.94 -15.12
C LYS A 159 8.72 7.16 -15.78
N GLY A 160 8.35 6.20 -16.63
CA GLY A 160 9.28 5.50 -17.52
C GLY A 160 10.04 6.42 -18.44
N ILE A 161 11.31 6.11 -18.69
CA ILE A 161 12.13 6.81 -19.68
C ILE A 161 11.88 6.26 -21.09
N ILE A 162 11.43 5.00 -21.20
CA ILE A 162 11.09 4.39 -22.48
C ILE A 162 9.80 5.03 -23.03
N PRO A 163 9.84 5.65 -24.22
CA PRO A 163 8.67 6.25 -24.83
C PRO A 163 7.55 5.22 -25.00
N MET A 164 6.39 5.51 -24.40
CA MET A 164 5.25 4.59 -24.39
C MET A 164 3.99 5.33 -24.81
N THR A 165 3.48 5.00 -26.00
CA THR A 165 2.16 5.44 -26.43
C THR A 165 1.07 4.47 -25.95
N ALA A 166 -0.19 4.87 -26.03
CA ALA A 166 -1.31 3.97 -25.74
C ALA A 166 -1.29 2.71 -26.64
N GLN A 167 -0.90 2.87 -27.91
CA GLN A 167 -0.79 1.74 -28.84
C GLN A 167 0.35 0.80 -28.44
N ASN A 168 1.53 1.34 -28.09
CA ASN A 168 2.65 0.50 -27.65
C ASN A 168 2.30 -0.27 -26.37
N LEU A 169 1.52 0.34 -25.47
CA LEU A 169 1.05 -0.36 -24.28
C LEU A 169 0.15 -1.55 -24.63
N GLU A 170 -0.80 -1.40 -25.56
CA GLU A 170 -1.64 -2.51 -26.01
C GLU A 170 -0.79 -3.65 -26.59
N GLU A 171 0.16 -3.31 -27.45
CA GLU A 171 1.09 -4.29 -28.05
C GLU A 171 1.94 -4.97 -26.97
N ALA A 172 2.47 -4.23 -25.99
CA ALA A 172 3.23 -4.79 -24.88
C ALA A 172 2.39 -5.74 -24.01
N LEU A 173 1.11 -5.44 -23.80
CA LEU A 173 0.18 -6.31 -23.08
C LEU A 173 -0.10 -7.62 -23.83
N GLU A 174 -0.08 -7.61 -25.16
CA GLU A 174 -0.34 -8.79 -26.00
C GLU A 174 0.92 -9.62 -26.29
N MET A 175 2.02 -8.94 -26.58
CA MET A 175 3.27 -9.53 -27.07
C MET A 175 4.27 -9.85 -25.94
N GLY A 176 4.15 -9.25 -24.75
CA GLY A 176 5.13 -9.45 -23.69
C GLY A 176 6.55 -9.10 -24.15
N MET A 177 7.55 -9.91 -23.80
CA MET A 177 8.95 -9.66 -24.19
C MET A 177 9.19 -9.67 -25.70
N ASP A 178 8.30 -10.23 -26.53
CA ASP A 178 8.40 -10.10 -27.98
C ASP A 178 8.35 -8.63 -28.43
N TRP A 179 7.61 -7.79 -27.71
CA TRP A 179 7.60 -6.35 -27.93
C TRP A 179 8.96 -5.74 -27.58
N SER A 180 9.52 -6.09 -26.40
CA SER A 180 10.83 -5.59 -25.97
C SER A 180 11.96 -5.98 -26.93
N LEU A 181 11.92 -7.20 -27.50
CA LEU A 181 12.87 -7.63 -28.52
C LEU A 181 12.76 -6.79 -29.80
N ARG A 182 11.53 -6.57 -30.29
CA ARG A 182 11.28 -5.81 -31.51
C ARG A 182 11.75 -4.36 -31.41
N GLU A 183 11.55 -3.74 -30.25
CA GLU A 183 11.97 -2.35 -30.00
C GLU A 183 13.45 -2.21 -29.58
N GLY A 184 14.18 -3.32 -29.41
CA GLY A 184 15.61 -3.31 -29.06
C GLY A 184 15.93 -3.15 -27.57
N TYR A 185 14.97 -3.41 -26.68
CA TYR A 185 15.12 -3.34 -25.22
C TYR A 185 15.44 -4.71 -24.57
N ALA A 186 15.67 -5.75 -25.36
CA ALA A 186 15.98 -7.10 -24.90
C ALA A 186 16.94 -7.78 -25.88
N TRP A 187 17.75 -8.72 -25.38
CA TRP A 187 18.51 -9.66 -26.22
C TRP A 187 17.69 -10.93 -26.45
N ALA A 188 17.94 -11.65 -27.53
CA ALA A 188 17.20 -12.87 -27.87
C ALA A 188 17.31 -13.92 -26.75
N GLU A 189 18.50 -14.04 -26.17
CA GLU A 189 18.86 -14.93 -25.07
C GLU A 189 18.09 -14.57 -23.78
N ASP A 190 17.72 -13.30 -23.58
CA ASP A 190 16.92 -12.89 -22.42
C ASP A 190 15.52 -13.53 -22.50
N LYS A 191 14.98 -13.72 -23.70
CA LYS A 191 13.69 -14.37 -23.88
C LYS A 191 13.79 -15.86 -23.56
N GLU A 192 14.86 -16.52 -23.99
CA GLU A 192 15.08 -17.96 -23.74
C GLU A 192 15.23 -18.26 -22.25
N HIS A 193 15.82 -17.34 -21.49
CA HIS A 193 16.00 -17.45 -20.04
C HIS A 193 14.85 -16.85 -19.21
N CYS A 194 13.71 -16.57 -19.82
CA CYS A 194 12.54 -16.03 -19.11
C CYS A 194 11.45 -17.09 -18.95
N GLU A 195 10.82 -17.14 -17.77
CA GLU A 195 9.65 -17.99 -17.55
C GLU A 195 8.55 -17.68 -18.59
N GLU A 196 7.97 -18.72 -19.20
CA GLU A 196 7.01 -18.61 -20.34
C GLU A 196 7.58 -17.88 -21.56
N TYR A 197 8.91 -17.85 -21.75
CA TYR A 197 9.55 -17.04 -22.79
C TYR A 197 9.11 -15.57 -22.73
N GLY A 198 8.78 -15.06 -21.53
CA GLY A 198 8.34 -13.70 -21.30
C GLY A 198 6.99 -13.32 -21.90
N ARG A 199 6.12 -14.29 -22.22
CA ARG A 199 4.79 -14.02 -22.80
C ARG A 199 3.74 -15.07 -22.44
N MET A 200 2.64 -14.64 -21.83
CA MET A 200 1.40 -15.41 -21.71
C MET A 200 0.56 -15.22 -22.97
N LEU A 201 0.36 -16.30 -23.73
CA LEU A 201 -0.32 -16.28 -25.04
C LEU A 201 -1.82 -15.95 -24.96
N GLN A 202 -2.46 -16.26 -23.83
CA GLN A 202 -3.88 -16.00 -23.61
C GLN A 202 -4.19 -14.56 -23.18
N ALA A 203 -3.19 -13.68 -23.15
CA ALA A 203 -3.38 -12.28 -22.80
C ALA A 203 -4.39 -11.62 -23.75
N ASP A 204 -5.35 -10.90 -23.17
CA ASP A 204 -6.33 -10.11 -23.92
C ASP A 204 -6.32 -8.69 -23.35
N PRO A 205 -5.65 -7.73 -24.04
CA PRO A 205 -5.64 -6.35 -23.59
C PRO A 205 -7.04 -5.73 -23.49
N GLY A 206 -8.03 -6.25 -24.21
CA GLY A 206 -9.43 -5.83 -24.11
C GLY A 206 -10.09 -6.16 -22.76
N LYS A 207 -9.50 -7.08 -21.97
CA LYS A 207 -9.92 -7.40 -20.61
C LYS A 207 -9.23 -6.57 -19.53
N VAL A 208 -8.31 -5.68 -19.91
CA VAL A 208 -7.66 -4.73 -19.01
C VAL A 208 -8.42 -3.40 -19.06
N SER A 209 -8.89 -2.93 -17.90
CA SER A 209 -9.70 -1.71 -17.84
C SER A 209 -8.92 -0.46 -18.29
N SER A 210 -9.63 0.55 -18.78
CA SER A 210 -9.04 1.85 -19.13
C SER A 210 -8.35 2.50 -17.93
N ARG A 211 -8.88 2.31 -16.71
CA ARG A 211 -8.24 2.76 -15.46
C ARG A 211 -6.89 2.05 -15.23
N ALA A 212 -6.83 0.73 -15.42
CA ALA A 212 -5.59 -0.03 -15.28
C ALA A 212 -4.54 0.43 -16.30
N LYS A 213 -4.93 0.62 -17.56
CA LYS A 213 -4.04 1.14 -18.62
C LYS A 213 -3.55 2.55 -18.31
N LYS A 214 -4.42 3.47 -17.88
CA LYS A 214 -4.04 4.83 -17.47
C LYS A 214 -3.02 4.84 -16.33
N ARG A 215 -3.14 3.93 -15.35
CA ARG A 215 -2.18 3.79 -14.24
C ARG A 215 -0.86 3.18 -14.69
N GLY A 216 -0.90 2.19 -15.58
CA GLY A 216 0.27 1.48 -16.08
C GLY A 216 1.10 2.26 -17.10
N LEU A 217 0.45 3.04 -17.97
CA LEU A 217 1.11 3.75 -19.08
C LEU A 217 2.31 4.60 -18.63
N PRO A 218 2.21 5.47 -17.61
CA PRO A 218 3.38 6.24 -17.18
C PRO A 218 4.42 5.40 -16.44
N GLN A 219 4.08 4.21 -15.92
CA GLN A 219 4.90 3.46 -14.97
C GLN A 219 5.78 2.37 -15.60
N LEU A 220 5.70 2.15 -16.92
CA LEU A 220 6.51 1.13 -17.57
C LEU A 220 8.00 1.52 -17.54
N GLY A 221 8.89 0.57 -17.29
CA GLY A 221 10.32 0.83 -17.12
C GLY A 221 10.65 1.50 -15.78
N THR A 222 9.84 1.25 -14.74
CA THR A 222 10.08 1.78 -13.39
C THR A 222 10.13 0.66 -12.35
N LEU A 223 10.96 0.85 -11.33
CA LEU A 223 11.12 -0.09 -10.24
C LEU A 223 9.93 -0.04 -9.27
N GLY A 224 9.52 1.18 -8.92
CA GLY A 224 8.47 1.41 -7.96
C GLY A 224 8.90 1.56 -6.52
N ALA A 225 8.08 0.99 -5.62
CA ALA A 225 8.21 1.11 -4.17
C ALA A 225 7.82 -0.23 -3.50
N GLY A 226 7.91 -0.28 -2.17
CA GLY A 226 7.63 -1.49 -1.40
C GLY A 226 8.86 -2.38 -1.32
N ASN A 227 8.71 -3.66 -1.65
CA ASN A 227 9.80 -4.64 -1.66
C ASN A 227 10.50 -4.76 -3.01
N HIS A 228 10.34 -3.78 -3.91
CA HIS A 228 11.00 -3.76 -5.21
C HIS A 228 12.34 -3.07 -5.10
N TYR A 229 13.37 -3.67 -5.68
CA TYR A 229 14.75 -3.20 -5.61
C TYR A 229 15.54 -3.64 -6.85
N ALA A 230 16.62 -2.94 -7.15
CA ALA A 230 17.69 -3.41 -8.01
C ALA A 230 18.96 -3.47 -7.15
N GLU A 231 19.54 -4.66 -6.98
CA GLU A 231 20.64 -4.90 -6.06
C GLU A 231 21.85 -5.45 -6.80
N ILE A 232 23.01 -4.83 -6.60
CA ILE A 232 24.30 -5.35 -7.06
C ILE A 232 24.84 -6.24 -5.97
N GLN A 233 25.05 -7.51 -6.30
CA GLN A 233 25.37 -8.58 -5.37
C GLN A 233 26.73 -9.18 -5.70
N VAL A 234 27.38 -9.74 -4.68
CA VAL A 234 28.62 -10.50 -4.82
C VAL A 234 28.34 -11.96 -4.47
N VAL A 235 28.85 -12.89 -5.27
CA VAL A 235 28.75 -14.33 -5.00
C VAL A 235 29.65 -14.70 -3.83
N ASP A 236 29.07 -14.83 -2.64
CA ASP A 236 29.81 -15.12 -1.41
C ASP A 236 30.08 -16.63 -1.24
N GLU A 237 29.14 -17.48 -1.67
CA GLU A 237 29.26 -18.93 -1.54
C GLU A 237 28.67 -19.70 -2.73
N ILE A 238 29.30 -20.83 -3.07
CA ILE A 238 28.86 -21.74 -4.14
C ILE A 238 28.71 -23.13 -3.55
N TYR A 239 27.47 -23.58 -3.39
CA TYR A 239 27.14 -24.90 -2.86
C TYR A 239 27.12 -26.00 -3.92
N ASN A 240 26.77 -25.66 -5.16
CA ASN A 240 26.77 -26.58 -6.31
C ASN A 240 27.55 -25.97 -7.48
N LYS A 241 28.82 -26.37 -7.63
CA LYS A 241 29.71 -25.84 -8.67
C LYS A 241 29.24 -26.15 -10.09
N PHE A 242 28.61 -27.31 -10.31
CA PHE A 242 28.12 -27.68 -11.64
C PHE A 242 26.96 -26.79 -12.07
N ALA A 243 25.97 -26.61 -11.20
CA ALA A 243 24.82 -25.75 -11.48
C ALA A 243 25.23 -24.28 -11.62
N ALA A 244 26.09 -23.78 -10.70
CA ALA A 244 26.60 -22.42 -10.76
C ALA A 244 27.34 -22.14 -12.08
N LYS A 245 28.23 -23.05 -12.50
CA LYS A 245 28.96 -22.91 -13.77
C LYS A 245 28.02 -22.89 -14.98
N LYS A 246 26.93 -23.67 -14.96
CA LYS A 246 25.91 -23.65 -16.03
C LYS A 246 25.13 -22.34 -16.09
N MET A 247 24.97 -21.66 -14.95
CA MET A 247 24.40 -20.32 -14.85
C MET A 247 25.43 -19.20 -15.11
N GLY A 248 26.66 -19.54 -15.52
CA GLY A 248 27.75 -18.57 -15.71
C GLY A 248 28.26 -17.91 -14.42
N ILE A 249 28.03 -18.55 -13.26
CA ILE A 249 28.64 -18.21 -11.98
C ILE A 249 29.84 -19.13 -11.75
N GLU A 250 31.04 -18.60 -11.97
CA GLU A 250 32.26 -19.43 -12.02
C GLU A 250 33.01 -19.47 -10.70
N CYS A 251 32.99 -18.39 -9.93
CA CYS A 251 33.78 -18.28 -8.71
C CYS A 251 33.16 -17.34 -7.67
N LYS A 252 33.67 -17.45 -6.44
CA LYS A 252 33.33 -16.51 -5.37
C LYS A 252 33.90 -15.13 -5.69
N GLY A 253 33.19 -14.08 -5.31
CA GLY A 253 33.55 -12.70 -5.60
C GLY A 253 33.00 -12.18 -6.93
N GLN A 254 32.37 -13.02 -7.76
CA GLN A 254 31.75 -12.57 -9.02
C GLN A 254 30.55 -11.66 -8.74
N VAL A 255 30.38 -10.61 -9.53
CA VAL A 255 29.31 -9.63 -9.37
C VAL A 255 28.09 -10.02 -10.20
N CYS A 256 26.92 -9.95 -9.57
CA CYS A 256 25.62 -10.16 -10.20
C CYS A 256 24.70 -8.97 -9.92
N VAL A 257 23.62 -8.83 -10.70
CA VAL A 257 22.59 -7.81 -10.47
C VAL A 257 21.22 -8.45 -10.41
N MET A 258 20.52 -8.29 -9.29
CA MET A 258 19.17 -8.79 -9.08
C MET A 258 18.16 -7.65 -9.22
N ILE A 259 17.15 -7.82 -10.07
CA ILE A 259 16.07 -6.85 -10.28
C ILE A 259 14.75 -7.48 -9.83
N HIS A 260 14.14 -6.91 -8.79
CA HIS A 260 12.83 -7.31 -8.26
C HIS A 260 11.77 -6.26 -8.57
N CYS A 261 10.82 -6.61 -9.44
CA CYS A 261 9.67 -5.75 -9.75
C CYS A 261 8.49 -6.54 -10.35
N GLY A 262 7.34 -5.89 -10.47
CA GLY A 262 6.11 -6.48 -11.03
C GLY A 262 5.39 -5.58 -12.03
N SER A 263 4.06 -5.75 -12.06
CA SER A 263 3.12 -5.10 -12.98
C SER A 263 2.67 -3.70 -12.57
N ARG A 264 3.26 -3.16 -11.50
CA ARG A 264 3.06 -1.78 -11.03
C ARG A 264 1.57 -1.51 -10.74
N GLY A 265 1.10 -0.28 -10.97
CA GLY A 265 -0.29 0.10 -10.79
C GLY A 265 -1.27 -0.62 -11.72
N LEU A 266 -0.79 -1.17 -12.84
CA LEU A 266 -1.64 -1.86 -13.82
C LEU A 266 -2.20 -3.17 -13.25
N GLY A 267 -1.34 -4.09 -12.82
CA GLY A 267 -1.82 -5.36 -12.26
C GLY A 267 -2.58 -5.19 -10.95
N HIS A 268 -2.20 -4.20 -10.13
CA HIS A 268 -2.98 -3.85 -8.94
C HIS A 268 -4.41 -3.49 -9.29
N GLN A 269 -4.60 -2.69 -10.34
CA GLN A 269 -5.93 -2.32 -10.80
C GLN A 269 -6.69 -3.50 -11.41
N VAL A 270 -6.03 -4.35 -12.21
CA VAL A 270 -6.61 -5.59 -12.75
C VAL A 270 -7.14 -6.50 -11.63
N ALA A 271 -6.35 -6.71 -10.57
CA ALA A 271 -6.79 -7.49 -9.42
C ALA A 271 -7.96 -6.82 -8.67
N THR A 272 -7.93 -5.49 -8.52
CA THR A 272 -9.01 -4.73 -7.86
C THR A 272 -10.33 -4.84 -8.63
N ASP A 273 -10.27 -4.67 -9.95
CA ASP A 273 -11.44 -4.75 -10.82
C ASP A 273 -12.05 -6.16 -10.81
N ALA A 274 -11.20 -7.19 -10.83
CA ALA A 274 -11.62 -8.59 -10.77
C ALA A 274 -12.29 -8.94 -9.42
N LEU A 275 -11.78 -8.44 -8.29
CA LEU A 275 -12.40 -8.68 -6.98
C LEU A 275 -13.86 -8.19 -6.94
N VAL A 276 -14.14 -6.99 -7.47
CA VAL A 276 -15.50 -6.44 -7.52
C VAL A 276 -16.43 -7.29 -8.39
N ALA A 277 -15.92 -7.78 -9.54
CA ALA A 277 -16.69 -8.66 -10.41
C ALA A 277 -16.96 -10.03 -9.75
N MET A 278 -15.94 -10.61 -9.10
CA MET A 278 -16.04 -11.93 -8.48
C MET A 278 -16.91 -11.93 -7.23
N GLU A 279 -16.94 -10.86 -6.43
CA GLU A 279 -17.90 -10.74 -5.32
C GLU A 279 -19.36 -10.84 -5.78
N LYS A 280 -19.67 -10.33 -6.98
CA LYS A 280 -20.99 -10.49 -7.61
C LYS A 280 -21.20 -11.91 -8.12
N ALA A 281 -20.20 -12.50 -8.77
CA ALA A 281 -20.25 -13.88 -9.27
C ALA A 281 -20.47 -14.90 -8.13
N MET A 282 -19.79 -14.74 -6.99
CA MET A 282 -19.97 -15.61 -5.83
C MET A 282 -21.39 -15.61 -5.28
N LYS A 283 -22.04 -14.43 -5.24
CA LYS A 283 -23.45 -14.33 -4.82
C LYS A 283 -24.37 -15.04 -5.80
N ARG A 284 -24.15 -14.86 -7.11
CA ARG A 284 -24.90 -15.52 -8.18
C ARG A 284 -24.74 -17.04 -8.13
N ASP A 285 -23.51 -17.52 -7.97
CA ASP A 285 -23.16 -18.93 -8.06
C ASP A 285 -23.18 -19.65 -6.69
N ASN A 286 -23.62 -18.95 -5.64
CA ASN A 286 -23.70 -19.42 -4.24
C ASN A 286 -22.37 -20.01 -3.71
N ILE A 287 -21.24 -19.41 -4.10
CA ILE A 287 -19.92 -19.80 -3.62
C ILE A 287 -19.73 -19.25 -2.20
N LYS A 288 -19.61 -20.15 -1.22
CA LYS A 288 -19.37 -19.80 0.17
C LYS A 288 -17.88 -19.91 0.49
N VAL A 289 -17.35 -18.87 1.13
CA VAL A 289 -15.96 -18.81 1.57
C VAL A 289 -15.89 -18.42 3.04
N ASN A 290 -14.85 -18.86 3.74
CA ASN A 290 -14.63 -18.57 5.15
C ASN A 290 -14.14 -17.13 5.41
N ASP A 291 -13.64 -16.46 4.37
CA ASP A 291 -13.14 -15.09 4.41
C ASP A 291 -13.54 -14.36 3.12
N ARG A 292 -14.09 -13.15 3.24
CA ARG A 292 -14.45 -12.30 2.09
C ARG A 292 -13.26 -11.99 1.19
N GLN A 293 -12.04 -11.97 1.74
CA GLN A 293 -10.82 -11.75 0.97
C GLN A 293 -10.47 -12.92 0.02
N LEU A 294 -11.16 -14.05 0.12
CA LEU A 294 -11.07 -15.18 -0.82
C LEU A 294 -12.07 -15.06 -1.98
N ALA A 295 -12.38 -13.83 -2.39
CA ALA A 295 -13.25 -13.61 -3.53
C ALA A 295 -12.71 -14.36 -4.77
N CYS A 296 -13.59 -15.10 -5.45
CA CYS A 296 -13.25 -16.01 -6.53
C CYS A 296 -14.43 -16.22 -7.48
N ALA A 297 -14.16 -16.75 -8.67
CA ALA A 297 -15.18 -17.18 -9.61
C ALA A 297 -14.81 -18.54 -10.18
N LYS A 298 -15.80 -19.29 -10.71
CA LYS A 298 -15.52 -20.54 -11.42
C LYS A 298 -14.61 -20.27 -12.60
N ILE A 299 -13.62 -21.13 -12.85
CA ILE A 299 -12.57 -20.91 -13.86
C ILE A 299 -13.17 -20.61 -15.23
N TYR A 300 -14.22 -21.33 -15.63
CA TYR A 300 -14.88 -21.17 -16.94
C TYR A 300 -16.07 -20.20 -16.93
N SER A 301 -16.33 -19.49 -15.83
CA SER A 301 -17.30 -18.38 -15.87
C SER A 301 -16.74 -17.22 -16.68
N GLN A 302 -17.61 -16.30 -17.10
CA GLN A 302 -17.20 -15.08 -17.79
C GLN A 302 -16.19 -14.29 -16.95
N GLU A 303 -16.44 -14.15 -15.64
CA GLU A 303 -15.57 -13.43 -14.72
C GLU A 303 -14.22 -14.14 -14.51
N GLY A 304 -14.22 -15.48 -14.43
CA GLY A 304 -13.00 -16.28 -14.32
C GLY A 304 -12.11 -16.14 -15.54
N GLN A 305 -12.68 -16.29 -16.74
CA GLN A 305 -11.95 -16.15 -18.00
C GLN A 305 -11.47 -14.72 -18.25
N ASP A 306 -12.30 -13.71 -17.97
CA ASP A 306 -11.92 -12.31 -18.12
C ASP A 306 -10.75 -11.96 -17.20
N TYR A 307 -10.77 -12.43 -15.95
CA TYR A 307 -9.65 -12.25 -15.03
C TYR A 307 -8.39 -12.96 -15.52
N LEU A 308 -8.47 -14.22 -15.94
CA LEU A 308 -7.27 -14.96 -16.41
C LEU A 308 -6.61 -14.28 -17.61
N LYS A 309 -7.40 -13.78 -18.55
CA LYS A 309 -6.89 -13.03 -19.71
C LYS A 309 -6.31 -11.66 -19.34
N GLY A 310 -6.97 -10.93 -18.44
CA GLY A 310 -6.48 -9.65 -17.92
C GLY A 310 -5.22 -9.80 -17.06
N MET A 311 -5.14 -10.87 -16.26
CA MET A 311 -3.95 -11.25 -15.49
C MET A 311 -2.79 -11.62 -16.42
N ALA A 312 -3.06 -12.37 -17.49
CA ALA A 312 -2.04 -12.68 -18.50
C ALA A 312 -1.49 -11.41 -19.19
N ALA A 313 -2.36 -10.45 -19.52
CA ALA A 313 -1.92 -9.15 -20.03
C ALA A 313 -1.09 -8.36 -19.00
N ALA A 314 -1.50 -8.34 -17.73
CA ALA A 314 -0.71 -7.73 -16.66
C ALA A 314 0.63 -8.43 -16.42
N ALA A 315 0.69 -9.75 -16.63
CA ALA A 315 1.93 -10.52 -16.57
C ALA A 315 2.88 -10.15 -17.70
N ASN A 316 2.39 -10.02 -18.94
CA ASN A 316 3.16 -9.53 -20.08
C ASN A 316 3.75 -8.15 -19.81
N TYR A 317 2.96 -7.22 -19.28
CA TYR A 317 3.44 -5.91 -18.86
C TYR A 317 4.59 -5.99 -17.84
N ALA A 318 4.51 -6.89 -16.85
CA ALA A 318 5.55 -7.02 -15.84
C ALA A 318 6.89 -7.54 -16.42
N TRP A 319 6.85 -8.49 -17.36
CA TRP A 319 8.06 -8.93 -18.05
C TRP A 319 8.66 -7.85 -18.94
N VAL A 320 7.83 -7.10 -19.67
CA VAL A 320 8.30 -5.92 -20.42
C VAL A 320 8.94 -4.92 -19.47
N ASN A 321 8.33 -4.67 -18.31
CA ASN A 321 8.88 -3.77 -17.29
C ASN A 321 10.27 -4.24 -16.78
N ARG A 322 10.43 -5.53 -16.45
CA ARG A 322 11.74 -6.10 -16.04
C ARG A 322 12.76 -6.09 -17.17
N SER A 323 12.34 -6.31 -18.41
CA SER A 323 13.20 -6.19 -19.58
C SER A 323 13.72 -4.77 -19.79
N SER A 324 12.83 -3.79 -19.67
CA SER A 324 13.17 -2.37 -19.71
C SER A 324 14.19 -2.00 -18.63
N MET A 325 14.03 -2.48 -17.40
CA MET A 325 15.01 -2.25 -16.33
C MET A 325 16.34 -2.97 -16.57
N THR A 326 16.32 -4.15 -17.21
CA THR A 326 17.54 -4.85 -17.63
C THR A 326 18.32 -4.01 -18.64
N PHE A 327 17.63 -3.48 -19.65
CA PHE A 327 18.23 -2.57 -20.62
C PHE A 327 18.85 -1.34 -19.95
N LEU A 328 18.11 -0.67 -19.05
CA LEU A 328 18.61 0.52 -18.33
C LEU A 328 19.79 0.18 -17.41
N CYS A 329 19.77 -0.99 -16.76
CA CYS A 329 20.89 -1.49 -15.96
C CYS A 329 22.14 -1.70 -16.81
N ARG A 330 21.99 -2.34 -17.99
CA ARG A 330 23.09 -2.52 -18.94
C ARG A 330 23.69 -1.17 -19.38
N GLN A 331 22.85 -0.16 -19.64
CA GLN A 331 23.33 1.20 -19.96
C GLN A 331 24.10 1.85 -18.81
N ALA A 332 23.64 1.68 -17.56
CA ALA A 332 24.30 2.23 -16.39
C ALA A 332 25.70 1.62 -16.16
N PHE A 333 25.83 0.31 -16.34
CA PHE A 333 27.12 -0.40 -16.27
C PHE A 333 28.03 -0.02 -17.43
N ALA A 334 27.52 0.00 -18.66
CA ALA A 334 28.28 0.39 -19.85
C ALA A 334 28.90 1.80 -19.68
N LYS A 335 28.12 2.74 -19.16
CA LYS A 335 28.60 4.10 -18.85
C LYS A 335 29.65 4.12 -17.74
N MET A 336 29.49 3.33 -16.69
CA MET A 336 30.40 3.33 -15.53
C MET A 336 31.75 2.71 -15.86
N PHE A 337 31.78 1.66 -16.66
CA PHE A 337 32.98 0.90 -16.98
C PHE A 337 33.58 1.24 -18.36
N ASP A 338 33.00 2.18 -19.09
CA ASP A 338 33.39 2.55 -20.45
C ASP A 338 33.56 1.32 -21.37
N SER A 339 32.57 0.43 -21.31
CA SER A 339 32.58 -0.87 -21.98
C SER A 339 31.17 -1.21 -22.47
N THR A 340 31.05 -2.20 -23.34
CA THR A 340 29.73 -2.65 -23.80
C THR A 340 29.13 -3.65 -22.80
N PRO A 341 27.79 -3.76 -22.69
CA PRO A 341 27.19 -4.78 -21.82
C PRO A 341 27.54 -6.22 -22.22
N ASP A 342 27.89 -6.44 -23.50
CA ASP A 342 28.34 -7.74 -24.02
C ASP A 342 29.76 -8.06 -23.51
N ASP A 343 30.69 -7.10 -23.59
CA ASP A 343 32.06 -7.23 -23.06
C ASP A 343 32.08 -7.38 -21.53
N LEU A 344 31.08 -6.82 -20.83
CA LEU A 344 30.86 -6.99 -19.38
C LEU A 344 30.12 -8.29 -19.03
N ASP A 345 29.78 -9.11 -20.04
CA ASP A 345 29.12 -10.41 -19.89
C ASP A 345 27.78 -10.32 -19.13
N MET A 346 27.02 -9.24 -19.38
CA MET A 346 25.76 -8.90 -18.69
C MET A 346 24.55 -9.73 -19.15
N PHE A 347 24.71 -11.05 -19.21
CA PHE A 347 23.66 -11.98 -19.60
C PHE A 347 22.70 -12.26 -18.45
N MET A 348 21.44 -12.51 -18.79
CA MET A 348 20.43 -12.90 -17.82
C MET A 348 20.55 -14.38 -17.48
N ILE A 349 20.65 -14.70 -16.19
CA ILE A 349 20.60 -16.09 -15.70
C ILE A 349 19.17 -16.61 -15.84
N TYR A 350 18.21 -15.90 -15.22
CA TYR A 350 16.80 -16.28 -15.30
C TYR A 350 15.87 -15.12 -14.89
N ASP A 351 14.65 -15.09 -15.40
CA ASP A 351 13.54 -14.24 -14.94
C ASP A 351 12.34 -15.10 -14.55
N VAL A 352 11.91 -14.99 -13.29
CA VAL A 352 10.84 -15.82 -12.74
C VAL A 352 9.82 -15.01 -11.94
N SER A 353 8.55 -15.36 -12.09
CA SER A 353 7.44 -14.77 -11.35
C SER A 353 7.21 -15.44 -10.00
N HIS A 354 6.65 -14.70 -9.04
CA HIS A 354 6.24 -15.26 -7.74
C HIS A 354 4.80 -14.89 -7.31
N ASN A 355 4.05 -14.21 -8.18
CA ASN A 355 2.64 -13.85 -8.00
C ASN A 355 1.88 -14.12 -9.30
N ILE A 356 1.42 -15.35 -9.53
CA ILE A 356 0.80 -15.75 -10.79
C ILE A 356 -0.11 -16.96 -10.63
N ALA A 357 -1.08 -17.12 -11.53
CA ALA A 357 -1.80 -18.38 -11.72
C ALA A 357 -1.51 -18.92 -13.13
N LYS A 358 -1.20 -20.21 -13.24
CA LYS A 358 -0.83 -20.82 -14.53
C LYS A 358 -1.49 -22.17 -14.73
N VAL A 359 -1.84 -22.44 -15.98
CA VAL A 359 -2.34 -23.75 -16.40
C VAL A 359 -1.13 -24.64 -16.63
N GLU A 360 -1.03 -25.73 -15.87
CA GLU A 360 0.11 -26.63 -15.85
C GLU A 360 -0.36 -28.08 -15.80
N GLU A 361 0.46 -29.01 -16.30
CA GLU A 361 0.20 -30.43 -16.22
C GLU A 361 0.98 -31.06 -15.07
N HIS A 362 0.27 -31.74 -14.18
CA HIS A 362 0.84 -32.38 -12.99
C HIS A 362 0.20 -33.74 -12.75
N PHE A 363 0.93 -34.65 -12.10
CA PHE A 363 0.37 -35.92 -11.63
C PHE A 363 -0.32 -35.73 -10.28
N VAL A 364 -1.59 -36.12 -10.19
CA VAL A 364 -2.38 -36.15 -8.96
C VAL A 364 -2.96 -37.56 -8.82
N ASP A 365 -2.66 -38.23 -7.71
CA ASP A 365 -3.06 -39.62 -7.44
C ASP A 365 -2.71 -40.58 -8.60
N GLY A 366 -1.51 -40.41 -9.17
CA GLY A 366 -0.99 -41.22 -10.27
C GLY A 366 -1.61 -40.93 -11.64
N LYS A 367 -2.47 -39.92 -11.78
CA LYS A 367 -3.07 -39.49 -13.06
C LYS A 367 -2.60 -38.11 -13.45
N GLN A 368 -2.22 -37.94 -14.71
CA GLN A 368 -1.92 -36.62 -15.27
C GLN A 368 -3.21 -35.78 -15.31
N LYS A 369 -3.15 -34.58 -14.77
CA LYS A 369 -4.25 -33.61 -14.74
C LYS A 369 -3.74 -32.24 -15.17
N THR A 370 -4.60 -31.51 -15.86
CA THR A 370 -4.40 -30.09 -16.15
C THR A 370 -4.93 -29.27 -14.97
N LEU A 371 -4.06 -28.51 -14.32
CA LEU A 371 -4.35 -27.76 -13.11
C LEU A 371 -4.13 -26.27 -13.33
N LEU A 372 -4.96 -25.43 -12.72
CA LEU A 372 -4.65 -24.03 -12.50
C LEU A 372 -3.90 -23.89 -11.18
N VAL A 373 -2.58 -23.70 -11.25
CA VAL A 373 -1.70 -23.56 -10.09
C VAL A 373 -1.59 -22.08 -9.72
N HIS A 374 -2.16 -21.73 -8.57
CA HIS A 374 -2.06 -20.41 -7.94
C HIS A 374 -0.79 -20.32 -7.09
N ARG A 375 0.03 -19.30 -7.33
CA ARG A 375 1.23 -19.00 -6.56
C ARG A 375 1.19 -17.56 -6.09
N LYS A 376 1.20 -17.36 -4.77
CA LYS A 376 1.29 -16.04 -4.15
C LYS A 376 2.51 -15.98 -3.25
N GLY A 377 3.48 -15.13 -3.57
CA GLY A 377 4.77 -15.13 -2.88
C GLY A 377 5.57 -16.42 -3.05
N SER A 378 5.30 -17.21 -4.08
CA SER A 378 5.97 -18.48 -4.35
C SER A 378 6.24 -18.61 -5.84
N THR A 379 7.31 -19.31 -6.20
CA THR A 379 7.80 -19.34 -7.58
C THR A 379 7.90 -20.77 -8.10
N ARG A 380 7.87 -20.91 -9.42
CA ARG A 380 8.06 -22.20 -10.11
C ARG A 380 9.51 -22.68 -9.93
N ALA A 381 9.69 -23.99 -9.78
CA ALA A 381 10.95 -24.66 -9.47
C ALA A 381 10.96 -26.07 -10.08
N PHE A 382 10.89 -26.15 -11.41
CA PHE A 382 10.83 -27.43 -12.12
C PHE A 382 12.15 -28.22 -12.09
N PRO A 383 12.08 -29.57 -12.05
CA PRO A 383 13.24 -30.45 -11.95
C PRO A 383 14.04 -30.51 -13.25
N PRO A 384 15.27 -31.06 -13.23
CA PRO A 384 15.99 -31.41 -14.45
C PRO A 384 15.11 -32.19 -15.45
N HIS A 385 15.37 -32.01 -16.74
CA HIS A 385 14.69 -32.63 -17.88
C HIS A 385 13.24 -32.19 -18.11
N HIS A 386 12.73 -31.21 -17.36
CA HIS A 386 11.38 -30.69 -17.61
C HIS A 386 11.36 -29.89 -18.93
N PRO A 387 10.38 -30.11 -19.83
CA PRO A 387 10.39 -29.54 -21.19
C PRO A 387 10.25 -28.01 -21.24
N LEU A 388 9.72 -27.40 -20.18
CA LEU A 388 9.56 -25.94 -20.08
C LEU A 388 10.79 -25.21 -19.52
N ILE A 389 11.90 -25.93 -19.25
CA ILE A 389 13.15 -25.33 -18.78
C ILE A 389 14.05 -25.03 -19.99
N PRO A 390 14.81 -23.91 -19.99
CA PRO A 390 15.79 -23.63 -21.05
C PRO A 390 16.80 -24.77 -21.23
N VAL A 391 17.31 -24.94 -22.45
CA VAL A 391 18.24 -26.03 -22.81
C VAL A 391 19.45 -26.09 -21.89
N ASP A 392 19.99 -24.92 -21.52
CA ASP A 392 21.19 -24.79 -20.68
C ASP A 392 20.99 -25.35 -19.26
N TYR A 393 19.75 -25.39 -18.77
CA TYR A 393 19.39 -25.81 -17.42
C TYR A 393 18.70 -27.18 -17.37
N GLN A 394 18.60 -27.88 -18.50
CA GLN A 394 17.98 -29.21 -18.57
C GLN A 394 18.65 -30.22 -17.62
N LEU A 395 19.93 -30.08 -17.31
CA LEU A 395 20.66 -30.98 -16.40
C LEU A 395 20.70 -30.49 -14.95
N THR A 396 20.31 -29.26 -14.68
CA THR A 396 20.40 -28.63 -13.35
C THR A 396 19.03 -28.44 -12.71
N GLY A 397 17.96 -28.37 -13.51
CA GLY A 397 16.66 -27.90 -13.06
C GLY A 397 16.54 -26.37 -13.17
N GLN A 398 15.33 -25.88 -13.01
CA GLN A 398 15.01 -24.47 -13.22
C GLN A 398 15.72 -23.60 -12.17
N PRO A 399 16.40 -22.50 -12.58
CA PRO A 399 16.90 -21.53 -11.62
C PRO A 399 15.76 -20.92 -10.82
N VAL A 400 15.96 -20.83 -9.51
CA VAL A 400 15.03 -20.24 -8.56
C VAL A 400 15.75 -19.09 -7.87
N LEU A 401 15.13 -17.91 -7.87
CA LEU A 401 15.71 -16.70 -7.31
C LEU A 401 14.98 -16.36 -6.00
N ILE A 402 15.71 -16.39 -4.88
CA ILE A 402 15.21 -16.00 -3.57
C ILE A 402 15.86 -14.69 -3.17
N GLY A 403 15.02 -13.66 -3.04
CA GLY A 403 15.45 -12.33 -2.63
C GLY A 403 15.67 -12.23 -1.12
N GLY A 404 16.78 -11.60 -0.72
CA GLY A 404 17.05 -11.23 0.66
C GLY A 404 16.15 -10.10 1.17
N THR A 405 16.24 -9.83 2.47
CA THR A 405 15.85 -8.54 3.07
C THR A 405 17.02 -7.55 3.04
N MET A 406 16.76 -6.25 3.25
CA MET A 406 17.83 -5.23 3.30
C MET A 406 18.91 -5.64 4.31
N GLY A 407 20.14 -5.86 3.81
CA GLY A 407 21.29 -6.24 4.62
C GLY A 407 21.41 -7.73 4.96
N THR A 408 20.70 -8.61 4.23
CA THR A 408 20.82 -10.08 4.29
C THR A 408 21.10 -10.66 2.90
N CYS A 409 21.60 -11.89 2.82
CA CYS A 409 21.92 -12.53 1.55
C CYS A 409 20.68 -12.95 0.74
N SER A 410 20.87 -13.04 -0.57
CA SER A 410 19.96 -13.66 -1.54
C SER A 410 20.49 -15.05 -1.94
N TYR A 411 19.62 -15.92 -2.45
CA TYR A 411 20.01 -17.28 -2.88
C TYR A 411 19.56 -17.58 -4.30
N VAL A 412 20.40 -18.31 -5.02
CA VAL A 412 20.05 -18.96 -6.29
C VAL A 412 19.96 -20.46 -6.04
N LEU A 413 18.78 -21.04 -6.25
CA LEU A 413 18.51 -22.45 -6.08
C LEU A 413 18.16 -23.11 -7.42
N THR A 414 18.00 -24.43 -7.41
CA THR A 414 17.55 -25.22 -8.56
C THR A 414 16.32 -26.04 -8.19
N GLY A 415 15.39 -26.18 -9.13
CA GLY A 415 14.24 -27.05 -8.97
C GLY A 415 14.64 -28.53 -8.86
N THR A 416 13.86 -29.32 -8.12
CA THR A 416 14.17 -30.72 -7.81
C THR A 416 12.97 -31.63 -8.04
N GLN A 417 13.22 -32.93 -8.25
CA GLN A 417 12.13 -33.90 -8.45
C GLN A 417 11.23 -33.99 -7.20
N GLN A 418 11.82 -33.97 -6.01
CA GLN A 418 11.04 -33.94 -4.76
C GLN A 418 10.13 -32.70 -4.68
N GLY A 419 10.62 -31.52 -5.10
CA GLY A 419 9.78 -30.33 -5.21
C GLY A 419 8.65 -30.48 -6.25
N MET A 420 8.91 -31.18 -7.35
CA MET A 420 7.85 -31.51 -8.32
C MET A 420 6.74 -32.35 -7.67
N ASP A 421 7.12 -33.40 -6.96
CA ASP A 421 6.19 -34.38 -6.40
C ASP A 421 5.43 -33.84 -5.17
N GLU A 422 6.09 -33.06 -4.32
CA GLU A 422 5.50 -32.57 -3.06
C GLU A 422 4.77 -31.23 -3.19
N THR A 423 5.19 -30.37 -4.13
CA THR A 423 4.70 -28.99 -4.23
C THR A 423 4.41 -28.55 -5.66
N TYR A 424 4.15 -29.49 -6.59
CA TYR A 424 3.87 -29.17 -8.00
C TYR A 424 4.95 -28.28 -8.62
N GLY A 425 6.20 -28.52 -8.25
CA GLY A 425 7.36 -27.77 -8.73
C GLY A 425 7.29 -26.31 -8.29
N THR A 426 6.98 -26.06 -7.03
CA THR A 426 6.85 -24.70 -6.47
C THR A 426 7.69 -24.54 -5.20
N THR A 427 8.35 -23.41 -5.05
CA THR A 427 9.17 -23.09 -3.87
C THR A 427 8.98 -21.65 -3.41
N CYS A 428 9.53 -21.30 -2.24
CA CYS A 428 9.47 -19.95 -1.69
C CYS A 428 10.22 -18.94 -2.58
N HIS A 429 9.91 -17.66 -2.41
CA HIS A 429 10.59 -16.59 -3.11
C HIS A 429 11.25 -15.58 -2.17
N GLY A 430 10.65 -15.29 -1.01
CA GLY A 430 11.15 -14.28 -0.10
C GLY A 430 11.70 -14.86 1.20
N ALA A 431 12.21 -13.98 2.06
CA ALA A 431 12.55 -14.31 3.45
C ALA A 431 11.33 -14.34 4.40
N GLY A 432 10.13 -14.02 3.90
CA GLY A 432 8.92 -13.84 4.70
C GLY A 432 8.95 -12.56 5.55
N ARG A 433 7.92 -12.35 6.39
CA ARG A 433 7.86 -11.23 7.36
C ARG A 433 7.69 -11.76 8.77
N ALA A 434 8.70 -11.58 9.62
CA ALA A 434 8.63 -11.93 11.04
C ALA A 434 7.75 -10.96 11.86
N LEU A 435 7.63 -9.70 11.42
CA LEU A 435 6.81 -8.67 12.06
C LEU A 435 5.86 -8.05 11.04
N SER A 436 4.67 -7.64 11.50
CA SER A 436 3.77 -6.85 10.67
C SER A 436 4.40 -5.49 10.35
N ARG A 437 4.05 -4.89 9.20
CA ARG A 437 4.57 -3.57 8.81
C ARG A 437 4.35 -2.50 9.89
N ALA A 438 3.20 -2.55 10.57
CA ALA A 438 2.88 -1.62 11.66
C ALA A 438 3.69 -1.88 12.94
N LYS A 439 4.16 -3.12 13.17
CA LYS A 439 5.04 -3.45 14.29
C LYS A 439 6.49 -3.11 13.97
N SER A 440 6.97 -3.39 12.75
CA SER A 440 8.30 -2.96 12.30
C SER A 440 8.46 -1.44 12.34
N ARG A 441 7.50 -0.67 11.83
CA ARG A 441 7.52 0.81 11.84
C ARG A 441 7.52 1.43 13.24
N ARG A 442 7.02 0.72 14.26
CA ARG A 442 7.03 1.20 15.66
C ARG A 442 8.32 0.89 16.40
N ASN A 443 9.06 -0.12 15.95
CA ASN A 443 10.16 -0.70 16.69
C ASN A 443 11.54 -0.44 16.06
N LEU A 444 11.59 0.02 14.82
CA LEU A 444 12.84 0.23 14.07
C LEU A 444 12.92 1.70 13.64
N ASP A 445 14.02 2.38 13.99
CA ASP A 445 14.34 3.68 13.42
C ASP A 445 15.10 3.52 12.08
N TYR A 446 14.81 4.39 11.12
CA TYR A 446 15.43 4.33 9.80
C TYR A 446 16.89 4.74 9.83
N THR A 447 17.27 5.66 10.73
CA THR A 447 18.66 6.10 10.86
C THR A 447 19.53 4.93 11.33
N GLU A 448 19.05 4.17 12.32
CA GLU A 448 19.69 2.93 12.79
C GLU A 448 19.82 1.89 11.68
N VAL A 449 18.79 1.72 10.83
CA VAL A 449 18.86 0.79 9.69
C VAL A 449 19.89 1.26 8.65
N LEU A 450 19.92 2.55 8.31
CA LEU A 450 20.89 3.08 7.35
C LEU A 450 22.32 2.98 7.89
N SER A 451 22.55 3.31 9.16
CA SER A 451 23.85 3.14 9.81
C SER A 451 24.28 1.67 9.86
N ALA A 452 23.37 0.74 10.16
CA ALA A 452 23.68 -0.69 10.15
C ALA A 452 24.01 -1.23 8.74
N LEU A 453 23.41 -0.66 7.68
CA LEU A 453 23.77 -0.99 6.30
C LEU A 453 25.14 -0.41 5.92
N GLU A 454 25.42 0.82 6.34
CA GLU A 454 26.72 1.48 6.14
C GLU A 454 27.85 0.74 6.87
N GLU A 455 27.63 0.28 8.10
CA GLU A 455 28.56 -0.56 8.88
C GLU A 455 28.86 -1.89 8.19
N LYS A 456 27.87 -2.44 7.46
CA LYS A 456 28.04 -3.63 6.60
C LYS A 456 28.68 -3.32 5.25
N GLY A 457 29.03 -2.06 4.99
CA GLY A 457 29.61 -1.61 3.73
C GLY A 457 28.63 -1.58 2.55
N ILE A 458 27.31 -1.58 2.80
CA ILE A 458 26.28 -1.62 1.77
C ILE A 458 25.94 -0.19 1.32
N SER A 459 26.13 0.09 0.03
CA SER A 459 25.69 1.35 -0.57
C SER A 459 24.20 1.29 -0.88
N ILE A 460 23.44 2.30 -0.46
CA ILE A 460 22.00 2.38 -0.70
C ILE A 460 21.63 3.72 -1.35
N ARG A 461 20.72 3.67 -2.33
CA ARG A 461 20.03 4.84 -2.88
C ARG A 461 18.53 4.63 -2.77
N VAL A 462 17.86 5.59 -2.14
CA VAL A 462 16.41 5.58 -1.96
C VAL A 462 15.82 6.79 -2.64
N ALA A 463 14.72 6.60 -3.39
CA ALA A 463 13.99 7.67 -4.07
C ALA A 463 13.61 8.80 -3.11
N SER A 464 13.43 8.43 -1.84
CA SER A 464 13.25 9.34 -0.73
C SER A 464 13.80 8.71 0.56
N PRO A 465 14.66 9.41 1.32
CA PRO A 465 15.02 9.02 2.68
C PRO A 465 13.79 8.87 3.60
N LYS A 466 12.63 9.44 3.20
CA LYS A 466 11.36 9.42 3.92
C LYS A 466 10.41 8.30 3.53
N LEU A 467 10.84 7.33 2.69
CA LEU A 467 10.13 6.05 2.51
C LEU A 467 9.95 5.26 3.83
N VAL A 468 10.53 5.73 4.94
CA VAL A 468 10.33 5.20 6.28
C VAL A 468 9.37 6.03 7.16
N MET A 469 8.98 7.25 6.82
CA MET A 469 8.19 8.11 7.72
C MET A 469 7.26 9.09 6.99
N GLU A 470 6.22 8.60 6.31
CA GLU A 470 4.97 9.35 6.10
C GLU A 470 3.76 8.42 6.35
N GLU A 471 3.03 8.66 7.45
CA GLU A 471 2.11 7.69 8.04
C GLU A 471 0.69 7.78 7.44
N ILE A 472 0.40 6.95 6.45
CA ILE A 472 -0.99 6.55 6.14
C ILE A 472 -1.41 5.47 7.13
N TYR A 473 -2.14 5.85 8.18
CA TYR A 473 -2.65 4.94 9.21
C TYR A 473 -3.83 4.09 8.71
N ASN A 474 -4.66 4.66 7.82
CA ASN A 474 -5.79 3.97 7.22
C ASN A 474 -5.74 4.08 5.70
N LYS A 475 -5.13 3.08 5.05
CA LYS A 475 -4.95 3.05 3.59
C LYS A 475 -6.26 3.00 2.82
N PHE A 476 -7.28 2.38 3.38
CA PHE A 476 -8.62 2.35 2.77
C PHE A 476 -9.21 3.76 2.77
N ALA A 477 -9.23 4.43 3.93
CA ALA A 477 -9.72 5.81 4.01
C ALA A 477 -8.92 6.79 3.14
N ALA A 478 -7.60 6.66 3.10
CA ALA A 478 -6.75 7.51 2.26
C ALA A 478 -7.07 7.35 0.77
N LYS A 479 -7.28 6.11 0.31
CA LYS A 479 -7.66 5.83 -1.08
C LYS A 479 -9.01 6.44 -1.45
N GLU A 480 -10.02 6.32 -0.59
CA GLU A 480 -11.33 6.96 -0.83
C GLU A 480 -11.24 8.49 -0.84
N MET A 481 -10.26 9.07 -0.13
CA MET A 481 -9.95 10.50 -0.14
C MET A 481 -9.08 10.96 -1.32
N GLY A 482 -8.77 10.06 -2.27
CA GLY A 482 -7.92 10.37 -3.42
C GLY A 482 -6.43 10.52 -3.08
N ILE A 483 -5.99 10.06 -1.90
CA ILE A 483 -4.58 10.05 -1.49
C ILE A 483 -4.04 8.64 -1.76
N GLU A 484 -3.45 8.46 -2.94
CA GLU A 484 -3.08 7.16 -3.49
C GLU A 484 -1.69 6.68 -3.04
N PHE A 485 -0.81 7.61 -2.66
CA PHE A 485 0.58 7.29 -2.29
C PHE A 485 1.15 8.21 -1.20
N GLU A 486 2.15 7.67 -0.48
CA GLU A 486 2.99 8.44 0.45
C GLU A 486 3.77 9.50 -0.39
N GLU A 487 3.91 10.74 0.09
CA GLU A 487 4.45 11.94 -0.62
C GLU A 487 3.51 12.71 -1.56
N GLN A 488 2.24 12.30 -1.70
CA GLN A 488 1.27 13.10 -2.45
C GLN A 488 1.06 14.49 -1.80
N VAL A 489 1.18 15.55 -2.59
CA VAL A 489 1.07 16.93 -2.10
C VAL A 489 -0.40 17.29 -1.90
N CYS A 490 -0.80 17.53 -0.65
CA CYS A 490 -2.12 18.04 -0.31
C CYS A 490 -2.08 19.54 0.03
N VAL A 491 -3.10 20.27 -0.40
CA VAL A 491 -3.29 21.67 0.01
C VAL A 491 -4.45 21.75 1.00
N MET A 492 -4.17 22.32 2.18
CA MET A 492 -5.19 22.57 3.21
C MET A 492 -5.43 24.07 3.34
N ILE A 493 -6.68 24.50 3.17
CA ILE A 493 -7.11 25.89 3.29
C ILE A 493 -7.93 26.03 4.57
N ASN A 494 -7.42 26.80 5.53
CA ASN A 494 -8.15 27.13 6.75
C ASN A 494 -8.51 28.63 6.76
N CYS A 495 -9.75 28.95 6.41
CA CYS A 495 -10.30 30.30 6.55
C CYS A 495 -11.80 30.27 6.88
N GLY A 496 -12.28 31.36 7.48
CA GLY A 496 -13.68 31.56 7.87
C GLY A 496 -14.22 32.90 7.38
N SER A 497 -15.33 33.34 7.99
CA SER A 497 -16.01 34.59 7.66
C SER A 497 -15.33 35.86 8.18
N ARG A 498 -14.27 35.72 8.99
CA ARG A 498 -13.43 36.80 9.52
C ARG A 498 -14.29 37.95 10.10
N GLY A 499 -14.14 39.17 9.57
CA GLY A 499 -14.80 40.37 10.07
C GLY A 499 -16.32 40.29 10.07
N LEU A 500 -16.92 39.69 9.04
CA LEU A 500 -18.38 39.53 8.96
C LEU A 500 -18.89 38.69 10.13
N GLY A 501 -18.36 37.48 10.30
CA GLY A 501 -18.80 36.60 11.40
C GLY A 501 -18.50 37.17 12.78
N HIS A 502 -17.42 37.93 12.93
CA HIS A 502 -17.10 38.64 14.17
C HIS A 502 -18.14 39.71 14.49
N GLN A 503 -18.52 40.52 13.51
CA GLN A 503 -19.52 41.57 13.68
C GLN A 503 -20.90 40.98 13.99
N GLU A 504 -21.35 39.99 13.20
CA GLU A 504 -22.62 39.27 13.44
C GLU A 504 -22.71 38.71 14.87
N ALA A 505 -21.63 38.11 15.37
CA ALA A 505 -21.58 37.60 16.74
C ALA A 505 -21.59 38.73 17.79
N THR A 506 -20.92 39.85 17.52
CA THR A 506 -20.85 40.99 18.44
C THR A 506 -22.22 41.65 18.59
N ASP A 507 -22.92 41.88 17.47
CA ASP A 507 -24.26 42.48 17.46
C ASP A 507 -25.28 41.56 18.15
N ALA A 508 -25.19 40.25 17.88
CA ALA A 508 -26.02 39.26 18.55
C ALA A 508 -25.76 39.22 20.07
N LEU A 509 -24.51 39.31 20.54
CA LEU A 509 -24.21 39.35 21.97
C LEU A 509 -24.88 40.53 22.67
N VAL A 510 -24.89 41.72 22.05
CA VAL A 510 -25.59 42.90 22.60
C VAL A 510 -27.11 42.66 22.71
N ALA A 511 -27.72 42.03 21.71
CA ALA A 511 -29.13 41.68 21.74
C ALA A 511 -29.42 40.59 22.81
N MET A 512 -28.57 39.57 22.91
CA MET A 512 -28.71 38.48 23.87
C MET A 512 -28.51 38.94 25.31
N GLU A 513 -27.62 39.90 25.58
CA GLU A 513 -27.48 40.51 26.92
C GLU A 513 -28.77 41.19 27.40
N LYS A 514 -29.53 41.79 26.47
CA LYS A 514 -30.86 42.35 26.77
C LYS A 514 -31.88 41.23 26.99
N ALA A 515 -31.83 40.18 26.17
CA ALA A 515 -32.70 39.02 26.29
C ALA A 515 -32.49 38.26 27.61
N LEU A 516 -31.26 38.13 28.11
CA LEU A 516 -30.95 37.54 29.42
C LEU A 516 -31.74 38.19 30.55
N LYS A 517 -31.73 39.53 30.58
CA LYS A 517 -32.47 40.31 31.59
C LYS A 517 -33.98 40.16 31.43
N ARG A 518 -34.47 40.22 30.19
CA ARG A 518 -35.91 40.08 29.87
C ARG A 518 -36.44 38.70 30.26
N ASP A 519 -35.69 37.65 29.94
CA ASP A 519 -36.13 36.26 30.09
C ASP A 519 -35.70 35.64 31.43
N ASN A 520 -35.12 36.44 32.32
CA ASN A 520 -34.62 36.07 33.65
C ASN A 520 -33.67 34.87 33.61
N ILE A 521 -32.76 34.85 32.65
CA ILE A 521 -31.74 33.81 32.49
C ILE A 521 -30.48 34.25 33.27
N ASN A 522 -30.13 33.52 34.31
CA ASN A 522 -28.92 33.76 35.08
C ASN A 522 -27.75 32.94 34.54
N VAL A 523 -26.66 33.63 34.18
CA VAL A 523 -25.41 33.02 33.72
C VAL A 523 -24.28 33.37 34.69
N ASN A 524 -23.36 32.41 34.89
CA ASN A 524 -22.23 32.58 35.83
C ASN A 524 -21.17 33.58 35.35
N ASP A 525 -21.10 33.83 34.04
CA ASP A 525 -20.17 34.76 33.41
C ASP A 525 -20.90 35.52 32.30
N ARG A 526 -20.67 36.82 32.19
CA ARG A 526 -21.24 37.67 31.13
C ARG A 526 -20.86 37.20 29.72
N GLN A 527 -19.69 36.56 29.56
CA GLN A 527 -19.24 35.97 28.30
C GLN A 527 -20.09 34.77 27.84
N LEU A 528 -20.99 34.27 28.69
CA LEU A 528 -21.97 33.22 28.36
C LEU A 528 -23.32 33.80 27.93
N ALA A 529 -23.37 35.07 27.50
CA ALA A 529 -24.59 35.69 27.00
C ALA A 529 -25.29 34.82 25.93
N CYS A 530 -26.58 34.58 26.13
CA CYS A 530 -27.37 33.67 25.31
C CYS A 530 -28.85 34.12 25.23
N ALA A 531 -29.60 33.50 24.33
CA ALA A 531 -31.04 33.68 24.22
C ALA A 531 -31.73 32.32 23.99
N LYS A 532 -33.04 32.25 24.25
CA LYS A 532 -33.87 31.12 23.85
C LYS A 532 -33.85 30.97 22.32
N ILE A 533 -33.95 29.74 21.82
CA ILE A 533 -33.78 29.41 20.39
C ILE A 533 -34.86 30.05 19.50
N TYR A 534 -36.13 29.97 19.91
CA TYR A 534 -37.27 30.36 19.07
C TYR A 534 -37.58 31.86 19.03
N PRO A 535 -37.38 32.64 20.11
CA PRO A 535 -37.52 34.09 20.06
C PRO A 535 -36.60 34.75 19.02
N PRO A 536 -36.92 35.99 18.58
CA PRO A 536 -36.20 36.68 17.51
C PRO A 536 -34.70 36.72 17.71
N GLU A 537 -34.21 36.97 18.93
CA GLU A 537 -32.77 37.09 19.19
C GLU A 537 -31.99 35.80 18.89
N GLY A 538 -32.61 34.64 19.18
CA GLY A 538 -32.03 33.34 18.86
C GLY A 538 -32.11 33.02 17.36
N GLN A 539 -33.28 33.23 16.74
CA GLN A 539 -33.49 32.96 15.32
C GLN A 539 -32.67 33.87 14.42
N ASP A 540 -32.55 35.14 14.76
CA ASP A 540 -31.81 36.13 13.98
C ASP A 540 -30.31 35.86 14.04
N TYR A 541 -29.77 35.46 15.21
CA TYR A 541 -28.39 35.01 15.28
C TYR A 541 -28.14 33.74 14.46
N LEU A 542 -29.04 32.75 14.48
CA LEU A 542 -28.90 31.55 13.66
C LEU A 542 -28.90 31.87 12.17
N LYS A 543 -29.75 32.81 11.72
CA LYS A 543 -29.76 33.31 10.33
C LYS A 543 -28.49 34.09 9.99
N GLY A 544 -28.05 35.01 10.85
CA GLY A 544 -26.81 35.78 10.66
C GLY A 544 -25.57 34.88 10.61
N MET A 545 -25.48 33.90 11.51
CA MET A 545 -24.46 32.86 11.49
C MET A 545 -24.52 32.02 10.19
N ALA A 546 -25.71 31.65 9.72
CA ALA A 546 -25.85 30.92 8.45
C ALA A 546 -25.37 31.76 7.26
N THR A 547 -25.67 33.06 7.23
CA THR A 547 -25.14 34.01 6.23
C THR A 547 -23.62 34.10 6.28
N ALA A 548 -23.05 34.22 7.48
CA ALA A 548 -21.60 34.21 7.67
C ALA A 548 -20.97 32.87 7.24
N ALA A 549 -21.62 31.74 7.50
CA ALA A 549 -21.17 30.43 7.06
C ALA A 549 -21.18 30.30 5.53
N ASN A 550 -22.23 30.78 4.87
CA ASN A 550 -22.32 30.86 3.40
C ASN A 550 -21.18 31.69 2.81
N TYR A 551 -20.90 32.86 3.38
CA TYR A 551 -19.74 33.66 2.99
C TYR A 551 -18.43 32.87 3.16
N ALA A 552 -18.26 32.15 4.27
CA ALA A 552 -17.05 31.37 4.53
C ALA A 552 -16.85 30.23 3.50
N TRP A 553 -17.92 29.53 3.10
CA TRP A 553 -17.85 28.50 2.05
C TRP A 553 -17.50 29.09 0.69
N VAL A 554 -18.13 30.21 0.31
CA VAL A 554 -17.79 30.93 -0.93
C VAL A 554 -16.33 31.37 -0.91
N ASN A 555 -15.85 31.91 0.20
CA ASN A 555 -14.47 32.34 0.35
C ASN A 555 -13.48 31.16 0.20
N ARG A 556 -13.73 30.00 0.84
CA ARG A 556 -12.90 28.80 0.65
C ARG A 556 -12.93 28.27 -0.78
N SER A 557 -14.09 28.32 -1.44
CA SER A 557 -14.22 27.93 -2.85
C SER A 557 -13.39 28.85 -3.76
N SER A 558 -13.48 30.17 -3.59
CA SER A 558 -12.67 31.15 -4.33
C SER A 558 -11.16 30.95 -4.09
N MET A 559 -10.75 30.72 -2.85
CA MET A 559 -9.35 30.43 -2.51
C MET A 559 -8.87 29.11 -3.13
N THR A 560 -9.72 28.09 -3.19
CA THR A 560 -9.44 26.81 -3.85
C THR A 560 -9.20 27.02 -5.35
N PHE A 561 -10.06 27.82 -6.00
CA PHE A 561 -9.88 28.20 -7.40
C PHE A 561 -8.55 28.93 -7.64
N LEU A 562 -8.25 29.96 -6.84
CA LEU A 562 -6.99 30.72 -6.96
C LEU A 562 -5.76 29.84 -6.72
N CYS A 563 -5.84 28.91 -5.78
CA CYS A 563 -4.77 27.94 -5.54
C CYS A 563 -4.54 27.05 -6.76
N ARG A 564 -5.61 26.51 -7.36
CA ARG A 564 -5.54 25.73 -8.59
C ARG A 564 -4.92 26.52 -9.74
N GLN A 565 -5.29 27.79 -9.91
CA GLN A 565 -4.69 28.67 -10.93
C GLN A 565 -3.20 28.91 -10.69
N ALA A 566 -2.78 29.09 -9.43
CA ALA A 566 -1.37 29.26 -9.08
C ALA A 566 -0.55 28.01 -9.39
N PHE A 567 -1.06 26.82 -9.07
CA PHE A 567 -0.44 25.54 -9.43
C PHE A 567 -0.41 25.35 -10.95
N ALA A 568 -1.52 25.59 -11.63
CA ALA A 568 -1.61 25.44 -13.08
C ALA A 568 -0.58 26.31 -13.81
N LYS A 569 -0.42 27.56 -13.38
CA LYS A 569 0.59 28.49 -13.90
C LYS A 569 2.02 28.03 -13.61
N MET A 570 2.29 27.52 -12.40
CA MET A 570 3.65 27.14 -11.99
C MET A 570 4.13 25.85 -12.67
N PHE A 571 3.22 24.90 -12.89
CA PHE A 571 3.53 23.58 -13.44
C PHE A 571 3.19 23.43 -14.93
N ASP A 572 2.64 24.47 -15.56
CA ASP A 572 2.18 24.48 -16.95
C ASP A 572 1.25 23.30 -17.28
N ARG A 573 0.26 23.07 -16.41
CA ARG A 573 -0.70 21.96 -16.48
C ARG A 573 -2.07 22.38 -15.98
N THR A 574 -3.13 21.71 -16.42
CA THR A 574 -4.46 21.96 -15.86
C THR A 574 -4.58 21.42 -14.43
N PRO A 575 -5.47 21.97 -13.57
CA PRO A 575 -5.73 21.40 -12.24
C PRO A 575 -6.16 19.92 -12.28
N GLU A 576 -6.84 19.50 -13.35
CA GLU A 576 -7.24 18.11 -13.60
C GLU A 576 -6.03 17.22 -13.88
N ASP A 577 -5.05 17.69 -14.68
CA ASP A 577 -3.79 16.96 -14.93
C ASP A 577 -2.89 16.86 -13.68
N LEU A 578 -3.10 17.76 -12.72
CA LEU A 578 -2.43 17.77 -11.42
C LEU A 578 -3.22 17.01 -10.34
N ASP A 579 -4.35 16.41 -10.69
CA ASP A 579 -5.21 15.64 -9.77
C ASP A 579 -5.69 16.47 -8.55
N MET A 580 -5.89 17.78 -8.72
CA MET A 580 -6.22 18.71 -7.63
C MET A 580 -7.71 18.71 -7.28
N PHE A 581 -8.24 17.57 -6.85
CA PHE A 581 -9.63 17.42 -6.41
C PHE A 581 -9.83 17.80 -4.93
N MET A 582 -11.03 18.27 -4.60
CA MET A 582 -11.36 18.65 -3.21
C MET A 582 -11.70 17.40 -2.41
N ILE A 583 -10.94 17.13 -1.35
CA ILE A 583 -11.17 16.00 -0.46
C ILE A 583 -12.43 16.25 0.39
N TYR A 584 -12.43 17.33 1.18
CA TYR A 584 -13.55 17.67 2.05
C TYR A 584 -13.52 19.13 2.47
N ASP A 585 -14.69 19.76 2.62
CA ASP A 585 -14.85 21.10 3.19
C ASP A 585 -15.73 21.01 4.44
N VAL A 586 -15.19 21.46 5.59
CA VAL A 586 -15.88 21.40 6.87
C VAL A 586 -15.65 22.67 7.70
N SER A 587 -16.67 23.08 8.44
CA SER A 587 -16.59 24.17 9.42
C SER A 587 -16.29 23.65 10.82
N HIS A 588 -15.72 24.51 11.67
CA HIS A 588 -15.36 24.17 13.05
C HIS A 588 -15.82 25.22 14.11
N ASN A 589 -16.54 26.24 13.66
CA ASN A 589 -17.15 27.28 14.50
C ASN A 589 -18.57 27.51 13.97
N ILE A 590 -19.53 26.71 14.41
CA ILE A 590 -20.91 26.75 13.94
C ILE A 590 -21.85 26.08 14.94
N ALA A 591 -23.09 26.54 15.03
CA ALA A 591 -24.18 25.80 15.66
C ALA A 591 -25.10 25.21 14.57
N LYS A 592 -25.54 23.96 14.73
CA LYS A 592 -26.44 23.31 13.78
C LYS A 592 -27.53 22.52 14.49
N VAL A 593 -28.72 22.56 13.91
CA VAL A 593 -29.82 21.68 14.31
C VAL A 593 -29.53 20.29 13.74
N GLU A 594 -29.46 19.29 14.62
CA GLU A 594 -29.08 17.91 14.31
C GLU A 594 -29.97 16.93 15.08
N GLU A 595 -30.15 15.73 14.54
CA GLU A 595 -30.90 14.67 15.21
C GLU A 595 -29.92 13.69 15.86
N HIS A 596 -30.11 13.43 17.15
CA HIS A 596 -29.27 12.55 17.95
C HIS A 596 -30.12 11.68 18.88
N PHE A 597 -29.60 10.52 19.29
CA PHE A 597 -30.26 9.67 20.28
C PHE A 597 -29.76 10.03 21.68
N GLU A 598 -30.69 10.35 22.59
CA GLU A 598 -30.41 10.59 24.01
C GLU A 598 -31.41 9.78 24.83
N ASP A 599 -30.94 8.97 25.78
CA ASP A 599 -31.74 8.02 26.57
C ASP A 599 -32.62 7.09 25.71
N GLY A 600 -32.10 6.65 24.55
CA GLY A 600 -32.80 5.77 23.62
C GLY A 600 -33.92 6.45 22.80
N LYS A 601 -34.08 7.77 22.92
CA LYS A 601 -35.06 8.56 22.13
C LYS A 601 -34.35 9.49 21.18
N GLN A 602 -34.83 9.57 19.94
CA GLN A 602 -34.37 10.56 18.98
C GLN A 602 -34.83 11.95 19.44
N LYS A 603 -33.88 12.89 19.56
CA LYS A 603 -34.13 14.29 19.89
C LYS A 603 -33.48 15.19 18.85
N THR A 604 -34.16 16.30 18.56
CA THR A 604 -33.61 17.39 17.76
C THR A 604 -32.84 18.34 18.67
N LEU A 605 -31.53 18.44 18.46
CA LEU A 605 -30.62 19.23 19.29
C LEU A 605 -29.99 20.36 18.47
N LEU A 606 -29.75 21.50 19.11
CA LEU A 606 -28.88 22.54 18.56
C LEU A 606 -27.44 22.30 19.06
N VAL A 607 -26.60 21.71 18.21
CA VAL A 607 -25.22 21.35 18.57
C VAL A 607 -24.28 22.51 18.26
N HIS A 608 -23.70 23.11 19.30
CA HIS A 608 -22.72 24.19 19.20
C HIS A 608 -21.30 23.61 19.09
N ARG A 609 -20.55 24.02 18.07
CA ARG A 609 -19.15 23.63 17.88
C ARG A 609 -18.27 24.87 17.79
N LYS A 610 -17.21 24.93 18.59
CA LYS A 610 -16.24 26.03 18.63
C LYS A 610 -14.84 25.44 18.82
N GLY A 611 -14.01 25.51 17.78
CA GLY A 611 -12.72 24.80 17.74
C GLY A 611 -12.86 23.27 17.64
N SER A 612 -14.06 22.79 17.30
CA SER A 612 -14.41 21.39 17.11
C SER A 612 -15.19 21.22 15.81
N THR A 613 -15.14 20.05 15.19
CA THR A 613 -15.77 19.81 13.89
C THR A 613 -16.56 18.50 13.88
N ARG A 614 -17.43 18.34 12.89
CA ARG A 614 -18.23 17.11 12.71
C ARG A 614 -17.32 15.94 12.31
N ALA A 615 -17.67 14.76 12.79
CA ALA A 615 -16.94 13.51 12.62
C ALA A 615 -17.92 12.33 12.60
N PHE A 616 -18.83 12.32 11.62
CA PHE A 616 -19.87 11.30 11.52
C PHE A 616 -19.33 9.92 11.13
N PRO A 617 -19.94 8.84 11.66
CA PRO A 617 -19.49 7.46 11.42
C PRO A 617 -19.74 7.01 9.98
N PRO A 618 -19.14 5.88 9.57
CA PRO A 618 -19.56 5.17 8.36
C PRO A 618 -21.08 4.96 8.33
N HIS A 619 -21.67 4.94 7.13
CA HIS A 619 -23.09 4.72 6.87
C HIS A 619 -24.04 5.83 7.31
N HIS A 620 -23.53 6.96 7.82
CA HIS A 620 -24.36 8.07 8.23
C HIS A 620 -24.99 8.77 7.01
N PRO A 621 -26.30 9.09 7.00
CA PRO A 621 -26.99 9.59 5.80
C PRO A 621 -26.49 10.95 5.30
N HIS A 622 -25.87 11.74 6.19
CA HIS A 622 -25.34 13.07 5.85
C HIS A 622 -23.90 13.07 5.31
N ILE A 623 -23.24 11.92 5.15
CA ILE A 623 -21.91 11.85 4.53
C ILE A 623 -22.04 11.52 3.02
N PRO A 624 -21.19 12.09 2.15
CA PRO A 624 -21.17 11.74 0.73
C PRO A 624 -20.93 10.24 0.50
N VAL A 625 -21.41 9.73 -0.65
CA VAL A 625 -21.30 8.30 -1.02
C VAL A 625 -19.87 7.78 -0.92
N ASP A 626 -18.90 8.58 -1.37
CA ASP A 626 -17.47 8.25 -1.38
C ASP A 626 -16.92 7.96 0.04
N TYR A 627 -17.53 8.52 1.08
CA TYR A 627 -17.09 8.38 2.47
C TYR A 627 -18.02 7.50 3.31
N GLN A 628 -19.02 6.87 2.70
CA GLN A 628 -19.99 6.02 3.40
C GLN A 628 -19.34 4.83 4.12
N LEU A 629 -18.23 4.31 3.59
CA LEU A 629 -17.52 3.16 4.19
C LEU A 629 -16.42 3.57 5.17
N THR A 630 -15.95 4.82 5.10
CA THR A 630 -14.81 5.31 5.89
C THR A 630 -15.25 6.13 7.09
N GLY A 631 -16.44 6.74 7.02
CA GLY A 631 -16.84 7.83 7.90
C GLY A 631 -16.35 9.18 7.38
N GLN A 632 -16.91 10.25 7.93
CA GLN A 632 -16.66 11.62 7.50
C GLN A 632 -15.16 11.97 7.62
N PRO A 633 -14.52 12.54 6.59
CA PRO A 633 -13.18 13.11 6.71
C PRO A 633 -13.16 14.27 7.71
N VAL A 634 -12.17 14.26 8.59
CA VAL A 634 -11.95 15.29 9.61
C VAL A 634 -10.58 15.90 9.39
N LEU A 635 -10.54 17.20 9.12
CA LEU A 635 -9.29 17.92 8.88
C LEU A 635 -8.81 18.56 10.19
N ILE A 636 -7.63 18.15 10.66
CA ILE A 636 -6.96 18.71 11.84
C ILE A 636 -5.74 19.50 11.38
N GLY A 637 -5.84 20.83 11.44
CA GLY A 637 -4.74 21.71 11.06
C GLY A 637 -3.61 21.66 12.09
N GLY A 638 -2.39 21.45 11.60
CA GLY A 638 -1.16 21.71 12.35
C GLY A 638 -0.87 23.19 12.53
N THR A 639 0.27 23.49 13.17
CA THR A 639 0.84 24.85 13.20
C THR A 639 1.69 25.11 11.95
N MET A 640 2.35 26.27 11.87
CA MET A 640 3.24 26.60 10.75
C MET A 640 4.46 25.65 10.65
N GLY A 641 4.78 24.89 11.70
CA GLY A 641 5.95 24.02 11.78
C GLY A 641 5.68 22.60 12.28
N THR A 642 4.41 22.21 12.45
CA THR A 642 4.01 20.86 12.90
C THR A 642 3.10 20.20 11.89
N CYS A 643 3.00 18.87 11.96
CA CYS A 643 2.15 18.09 11.06
C CYS A 643 0.65 18.42 11.20
N SER A 644 -0.10 18.20 10.13
CA SER A 644 -1.56 18.16 10.13
C SER A 644 -2.04 16.71 10.08
N TYR A 645 -3.29 16.45 10.43
CA TYR A 645 -3.88 15.12 10.32
C TYR A 645 -5.19 15.14 9.56
N VAL A 646 -5.48 14.04 8.86
CA VAL A 646 -6.82 13.69 8.39
C VAL A 646 -7.28 12.50 9.20
N LEU A 647 -8.44 12.63 9.84
CA LEU A 647 -9.10 11.57 10.62
C LEU A 647 -10.41 11.17 9.94
N THR A 648 -11.04 10.13 10.48
CA THR A 648 -12.36 9.65 10.08
C THR A 648 -13.28 9.57 11.29
N GLY A 649 -14.57 9.87 11.11
CA GLY A 649 -15.57 9.72 12.16
C GLY A 649 -15.84 8.26 12.53
N THR A 650 -16.32 8.03 13.76
CA THR A 650 -16.53 6.70 14.35
C THR A 650 -17.91 6.61 15.01
N GLN A 651 -18.43 5.38 15.18
CA GLN A 651 -19.71 5.21 15.86
C GLN A 651 -19.63 5.64 17.33
N GLN A 652 -18.53 5.30 18.01
CA GLN A 652 -18.29 5.74 19.38
C GLN A 652 -18.26 7.28 19.50
N GLY A 653 -17.66 7.98 18.53
CA GLY A 653 -17.72 9.45 18.47
C GLY A 653 -19.13 9.99 18.23
N MET A 654 -19.99 9.27 17.49
CA MET A 654 -21.40 9.62 17.38
C MET A 654 -22.08 9.55 18.75
N ASP A 655 -21.89 8.43 19.46
CA ASP A 655 -22.60 8.12 20.69
C ASP A 655 -22.13 8.97 21.88
N GLU A 656 -20.83 9.25 21.99
CA GLU A 656 -20.24 9.94 23.14
C GLU A 656 -20.14 11.46 22.96
N THR A 657 -20.00 11.95 21.72
CA THR A 657 -19.71 13.38 21.45
C THR A 657 -20.62 14.01 20.40
N TYR A 658 -21.78 13.39 20.11
CA TYR A 658 -22.70 13.85 19.07
C TYR A 658 -22.00 14.00 17.71
N GLY A 659 -21.10 13.06 17.40
CA GLY A 659 -20.32 13.02 16.18
C GLY A 659 -19.39 14.22 16.05
N THR A 660 -18.70 14.60 17.14
CA THR A 660 -17.84 15.78 17.20
C THR A 660 -16.42 15.43 17.64
N THR A 661 -15.43 16.02 16.98
CA THR A 661 -14.01 15.88 17.36
C THR A 661 -13.29 17.23 17.33
N CYS A 662 -12.03 17.27 17.77
CA CYS A 662 -11.20 18.46 17.72
C CYS A 662 -10.98 18.95 16.26
N HIS A 663 -10.58 20.21 16.08
CA HIS A 663 -10.15 20.72 14.76
C HIS A 663 -8.68 21.20 14.73
N GLY A 664 -8.04 21.35 15.89
CA GLY A 664 -6.65 21.75 15.99
C GLY A 664 -6.09 21.46 17.38
N ALA A 665 -4.80 21.70 17.56
CA ALA A 665 -4.09 21.34 18.79
C ALA A 665 -4.51 22.16 20.02
N GLY A 666 -5.08 23.35 19.80
CA GLY A 666 -5.37 24.30 20.88
C GLY A 666 -4.11 25.02 21.38
N ARG A 667 -4.29 26.24 21.89
CA ARG A 667 -3.16 27.08 22.34
C ARG A 667 -2.62 26.58 23.68
N ALA A 668 -1.30 26.52 23.80
CA ALA A 668 -0.59 26.36 25.07
C ALA A 668 -0.20 27.72 25.67
N LEU A 669 0.01 28.74 24.82
CA LEU A 669 0.37 30.09 25.22
C LEU A 669 -0.61 31.13 24.66
N SER A 670 -0.90 32.17 25.44
CA SER A 670 -1.68 33.32 24.96
C SER A 670 -0.87 34.14 23.94
N ARG A 671 -1.54 34.87 23.03
CA ARG A 671 -0.87 35.73 22.03
C ARG A 671 0.12 36.72 22.66
N ALA A 672 -0.27 37.32 23.79
CA ALA A 672 0.58 38.25 24.52
C ALA A 672 1.77 37.57 25.21
N LYS A 673 1.68 36.28 25.55
CA LYS A 673 2.80 35.51 26.10
C LYS A 673 3.76 35.04 25.00
N SER A 674 3.23 34.57 23.87
CA SER A 674 4.04 34.26 22.68
C SER A 674 4.87 35.46 22.23
N ARG A 675 4.24 36.65 22.13
CA ARG A 675 4.92 37.90 21.75
C ARG A 675 6.05 38.34 22.69
N ARG A 676 6.04 37.90 23.94
CA ARG A 676 7.06 38.27 24.94
C ARG A 676 8.21 37.28 24.98
N ASN A 677 7.97 36.03 24.56
CA ASN A 677 8.86 34.91 24.85
C ASN A 677 9.52 34.31 23.61
N LEU A 678 9.09 34.70 22.41
CA LEU A 678 9.56 34.13 21.15
C LEU A 678 10.06 35.24 20.24
N ASP A 679 11.20 35.01 19.60
CA ASP A 679 11.75 35.88 18.58
C ASP A 679 11.34 35.43 17.18
N TYR A 680 11.02 36.37 16.29
CA TYR A 680 10.53 36.03 14.96
C TYR A 680 11.63 35.44 14.06
N THR A 681 12.89 35.86 14.22
CA THR A 681 14.01 35.37 13.41
C THR A 681 14.33 33.93 13.77
N GLU A 682 14.33 33.60 15.06
CA GLU A 682 14.53 32.23 15.55
C GLU A 682 13.45 31.28 15.01
N VAL A 683 12.18 31.71 15.03
CA VAL A 683 11.07 30.89 14.49
C VAL A 683 11.22 30.69 12.98
N LEU A 684 11.63 31.71 12.22
CA LEU A 684 11.85 31.57 10.78
C LEU A 684 13.02 30.63 10.47
N SER A 685 14.14 30.76 11.19
CA SER A 685 15.31 29.88 11.03
C SER A 685 14.94 28.43 11.37
N ALA A 686 14.21 28.18 12.46
CA ALA A 686 13.78 26.85 12.85
C ALA A 686 12.80 26.20 11.84
N LEU A 687 11.99 27.00 11.13
CA LEU A 687 11.16 26.51 10.03
C LEU A 687 11.98 26.20 8.78
N GLU A 688 12.96 27.04 8.46
CA GLU A 688 13.87 26.84 7.33
C GLU A 688 14.75 25.60 7.52
N GLU A 689 15.29 25.36 8.71
CA GLU A 689 16.01 24.13 9.08
C GLU A 689 15.16 22.87 8.88
N LYS A 690 13.85 22.97 9.08
CA LYS A 690 12.89 21.88 8.82
C LYS A 690 12.47 21.75 7.35
N GLY A 691 13.03 22.58 6.47
CA GLY A 691 12.71 22.64 5.04
C GLY A 691 11.33 23.23 4.74
N ILE A 692 10.76 24.02 5.65
CA ILE A 692 9.42 24.62 5.51
C ILE A 692 9.56 26.04 4.98
N ARG A 693 8.95 26.32 3.82
CA ARG A 693 8.92 27.68 3.25
C ARG A 693 7.68 28.42 3.72
N ILE A 694 7.87 29.59 4.32
CA ILE A 694 6.77 30.40 4.84
C ILE A 694 6.69 31.76 4.15
N ARG A 695 5.46 32.21 3.89
CA ARG A 695 5.12 33.58 3.51
C ARG A 695 4.13 34.16 4.50
N VAL A 696 4.51 35.28 5.11
CA VAL A 696 3.71 35.98 6.12
C VAL A 696 3.48 37.42 5.73
N ALA A 697 2.30 37.96 6.07
CA ALA A 697 2.00 39.37 5.85
C ALA A 697 2.70 40.31 6.85
N SER A 698 3.09 39.82 8.04
CA SER A 698 3.86 40.61 9.02
C SER A 698 4.68 39.73 9.98
N PRO A 699 5.81 40.22 10.52
CA PRO A 699 6.60 39.51 11.52
C PRO A 699 5.83 39.19 12.82
N LYS A 700 4.92 40.07 13.22
CA LYS A 700 4.10 39.87 14.44
C LYS A 700 3.22 38.61 14.36
N LEU A 701 2.75 38.26 13.16
CA LEU A 701 1.93 37.07 12.92
C LEU A 701 2.74 35.77 13.05
N VAL A 702 4.03 35.79 12.72
CA VAL A 702 4.92 34.62 12.87
C VAL A 702 4.98 34.20 14.33
N ILE A 703 5.13 35.17 15.23
CA ILE A 703 5.29 34.93 16.66
C ILE A 703 3.99 34.42 17.30
N GLU A 704 2.84 35.00 16.95
CA GLU A 704 1.54 34.62 17.55
C GLU A 704 1.08 33.21 17.19
N GLU A 705 1.59 32.69 16.08
CA GLU A 705 1.17 31.43 15.45
C GLU A 705 2.30 30.38 15.41
N ALA A 706 3.42 30.68 16.08
CA ALA A 706 4.59 29.81 16.16
C ALA A 706 4.23 28.42 16.75
N PRO A 707 4.91 27.34 16.34
CA PRO A 707 4.67 25.98 16.84
C PRO A 707 4.58 25.88 18.37
N GLU A 708 5.46 26.57 19.09
CA GLU A 708 5.60 26.60 20.54
C GLU A 708 4.39 27.24 21.24
N SER A 709 3.56 27.98 20.50
CA SER A 709 2.34 28.61 21.03
C SER A 709 1.18 27.63 21.19
N TYR A 710 1.28 26.44 20.60
CA TYR A 710 0.24 25.42 20.57
C TYR A 710 0.66 24.16 21.33
N LYS A 711 -0.32 23.34 21.71
CA LYS A 711 -0.06 21.98 22.20
C LYS A 711 0.51 21.13 21.06
N ASN A 712 1.12 20.00 21.39
CA ASN A 712 1.51 19.02 20.40
C ASN A 712 0.25 18.42 19.74
N VAL A 713 0.09 18.65 18.44
CA VAL A 713 -1.04 18.17 17.65
C VAL A 713 -1.13 16.65 17.60
N THR A 714 0.01 15.94 17.65
CA THR A 714 0.04 14.48 17.68
C THR A 714 -0.60 13.95 18.95
N ASP A 715 -0.26 14.50 20.12
CA ASP A 715 -0.83 14.08 21.41
C ASP A 715 -2.35 14.30 21.46
N VAL A 716 -2.82 15.42 20.89
CA VAL A 716 -4.26 15.71 20.79
C VAL A 716 -4.98 14.69 19.90
N VAL A 717 -4.41 14.39 18.74
CA VAL A 717 -4.99 13.41 17.81
C VAL A 717 -4.94 11.99 18.37
N ASP A 718 -3.84 11.62 19.02
CA ASP A 718 -3.68 10.31 19.67
C ASP A 718 -4.69 10.12 20.79
N THR A 719 -4.96 11.18 21.58
CA THR A 719 -6.01 11.17 22.59
C THR A 719 -7.38 10.90 21.97
N CYS A 720 -7.76 11.61 20.90
CA CYS A 720 -9.02 11.38 20.21
C CYS A 720 -9.11 9.98 19.58
N HIS A 721 -7.97 9.45 19.11
CA HIS A 721 -7.88 8.11 18.54
C HIS A 721 -8.04 7.00 19.58
N MET A 722 -7.35 7.13 20.70
CA MET A 722 -7.40 6.16 21.80
C MET A 722 -8.76 6.18 22.51
N ALA A 723 -9.37 7.36 22.65
CA ALA A 723 -10.72 7.50 23.16
C ALA A 723 -11.79 7.00 22.18
N GLY A 724 -11.43 6.68 20.93
CA GLY A 724 -12.37 6.21 19.93
C GLY A 724 -13.29 7.28 19.34
N ILE A 725 -13.11 8.55 19.70
CA ILE A 725 -13.90 9.71 19.20
C ILE A 725 -13.69 9.94 17.69
N SER A 726 -12.48 9.70 17.20
CA SER A 726 -12.19 9.71 15.75
C SER A 726 -11.01 8.80 15.44
N ARG A 727 -10.85 8.35 14.19
CA ARG A 727 -9.79 7.41 13.80
C ARG A 727 -8.75 8.07 12.91
N LYS A 728 -7.47 7.98 13.28
CA LYS A 728 -6.34 8.43 12.45
C LYS A 728 -6.39 7.79 11.06
N ALA A 729 -6.32 8.62 10.03
CA ALA A 729 -6.23 8.16 8.65
C ALA A 729 -4.90 8.55 8.00
N ILE A 730 -4.51 9.83 8.07
CA ILE A 730 -3.36 10.36 7.33
C ILE A 730 -2.63 11.42 8.19
N LYS A 731 -1.30 11.40 8.18
CA LYS A 731 -0.45 12.46 8.72
C LYS A 731 0.17 13.25 7.57
N LEU A 732 0.04 14.56 7.59
CA LEU A 732 0.54 15.48 6.57
C LEU A 732 1.65 16.34 7.16
N ARG A 733 2.79 16.44 6.46
CA ARG A 733 3.90 17.31 6.87
C ARG A 733 3.85 18.62 6.10
N PRO A 734 3.96 19.79 6.75
CA PRO A 734 4.03 21.06 6.03
C PRO A 734 5.33 21.16 5.21
N ILE A 735 5.21 21.68 3.99
CA ILE A 735 6.35 22.05 3.12
C ILE A 735 6.32 23.52 2.72
N ALA A 736 5.13 24.10 2.62
CA ALA A 736 4.90 25.51 2.36
C ALA A 736 3.71 26.01 3.18
N VAL A 737 3.83 27.22 3.75
CA VAL A 737 2.80 27.84 4.60
C VAL A 737 2.60 29.29 4.19
N ILE A 738 1.34 29.67 3.96
CA ILE A 738 0.94 31.05 3.73
C ILE A 738 0.07 31.49 4.90
N LYS A 739 0.48 32.57 5.58
CA LYS A 739 -0.22 33.11 6.75
C LYS A 739 -0.49 34.60 6.60
N GLY A 740 -1.73 35.01 6.85
CA GLY A 740 -2.18 36.41 6.79
C GLY A 740 -3.49 36.59 7.53
#